data_AF-A0A935FG52-F1
#
_entry.id   AF-A0A935FG52-F1
#
_cell.length_a   1.000
_cell.length_b   1.000
_cell.length_c   1.000
_cell.angle_alpha   90.00
_cell.angle_beta   90.00
_cell.angle_gamma   90.00
#
_symmetry.space_group_name_H-M   'P 1'
#
loop_
_entity.id
_entity.type
_entity.pdbx_description
1 polymer ?
#
loop_
_entity_poly.entity_id
_entity_poly.type
_entity_poly.pdbx_seq_one_letter_code
_entity_poly.pdbx_strand_id
1 'polypeptide(L)'
;MRQVLHDLWSGTTSVAEVPAPGVRPGHVLIETRATLISAGTERSLVDFGRAGLLGKMRQQPERVQRALEKARTDGVLATVEAIRARLEQPLALGYCNVGRVVALGAGVEGLRLGQRVVSNGPHAEVVCVPSNLCAPVPEGVSDESACFAVLAAVGLHSVRLAQPTLGETFVVSGLGLLGLLVVQLLRAHGVRVLGIDPDAARCGLAERFGATTLAAELPPPPPAEGAALGHADGVDGVIIAANAPDKGPLTQAAQLCRRRGRIVLAGVVGLELDRALFYDKELSFRVACSYGPGRYDRRYEEQGQDYPLPYVRWTAQRNFAAVLNLMAEGRLDTTSLVSHRFDLSESVTAYQLICERREPQLGVLFSYGAATGPALSPEQAAPRLLPRTLALTPGGDASSRSSPPGIALIGAGAFAHTVLWPALRHAGARLQVVASRNGAAAAQLARRAGAGQATTDLDAVLGDPTVRAVVIATRHDSHAELTCRALRAGKAVYVAKPLAIDEDQLAAVEHAHQQATLAREAPPLLLVGFNRRFAPHARRARELLATLRRPLTVVLTVNAGSVPPEHWVHDRAIGGGRLIGEACHFIDLLRFLAGQPIARVDAQSLAGQPDSAVVTLAFADGSSGVLHYLSQGHRAFPKERAEIFCGGRVLRLDNWRRLELWGWPVARTRRLLRQDKGHRAEAAAFVAALRPGASPPVAFHELLEVSRATLRADALARGATLGAP
;
A
#
# COMPACT_ATOMS: atom_id res chain seq x y z
N MET A 1 -6.10 -8.57 18.45
CA MET A 1 -7.10 -7.50 18.28
C MET A 1 -8.08 -7.88 17.20
N ARG A 2 -9.32 -7.43 17.29
CA ARG A 2 -10.35 -7.55 16.25
C ARG A 2 -10.23 -6.38 15.27
N GLN A 3 -10.39 -6.68 13.98
CA GLN A 3 -10.38 -5.71 12.89
C GLN A 3 -11.36 -6.14 11.80
N VAL A 4 -12.10 -5.17 11.24
CA VAL A 4 -12.99 -5.44 10.09
C VAL A 4 -12.18 -5.45 8.81
N LEU A 5 -12.24 -6.59 8.10
CA LEU A 5 -11.57 -6.80 6.83
C LEU A 5 -12.58 -7.20 5.75
N HIS A 6 -12.26 -6.82 4.52
CA HIS A 6 -12.99 -7.22 3.32
C HIS A 6 -12.03 -7.88 2.32
N ASP A 7 -12.38 -9.07 1.85
CA ASP A 7 -11.63 -9.79 0.82
C ASP A 7 -12.20 -9.42 -0.56
N LEU A 8 -11.40 -8.75 -1.40
CA LEU A 8 -11.84 -8.30 -2.73
C LEU A 8 -11.90 -9.44 -3.75
N TRP A 9 -11.40 -10.63 -3.44
CA TRP A 9 -11.53 -11.82 -4.26
C TRP A 9 -12.84 -12.54 -3.97
N SER A 10 -13.12 -12.88 -2.71
CA SER A 10 -14.33 -13.60 -2.30
C SER A 10 -15.56 -12.70 -2.10
N GLY A 11 -15.36 -11.39 -1.93
CA GLY A 11 -16.42 -10.43 -1.60
C GLY A 11 -16.93 -10.54 -0.16
N THR A 12 -16.19 -11.24 0.70
CA THR A 12 -16.60 -11.50 2.09
C THR A 12 -16.09 -10.41 3.02
N THR A 13 -16.98 -9.88 3.86
CA THR A 13 -16.62 -9.03 5.00
C THR A 13 -16.57 -9.88 6.26
N SER A 14 -15.56 -9.67 7.10
CA SER A 14 -15.37 -10.44 8.33
C SER A 14 -14.74 -9.60 9.45
N VAL A 15 -15.01 -9.99 10.70
CA VAL A 15 -14.22 -9.53 11.86
C VAL A 15 -13.08 -10.52 12.04
N ALA A 16 -11.86 -10.08 11.73
CA ALA A 16 -10.68 -10.91 11.83
C ALA A 16 -9.91 -10.63 13.12
N GLU A 17 -9.45 -11.69 13.78
CA GLU A 17 -8.40 -11.56 14.78
C GLU A 17 -7.05 -11.36 14.09
N VAL A 18 -6.33 -10.31 14.48
CA VAL A 18 -5.04 -9.94 13.93
C VAL A 18 -4.11 -9.47 15.06
N PRO A 19 -2.79 -9.58 14.89
CA PRO A 19 -1.81 -8.93 15.75
C PRO A 19 -2.04 -7.42 15.86
N ALA A 20 -1.98 -6.87 17.07
CA ALA A 20 -2.03 -5.42 17.26
C ALA A 20 -0.81 -4.74 16.62
N PRO A 21 -0.94 -3.57 15.99
CA PRO A 21 0.20 -2.89 15.38
C PRO A 21 1.15 -2.33 16.44
N GLY A 22 2.45 -2.26 16.11
CA GLY A 22 3.41 -1.48 16.88
C GLY A 22 3.41 0.00 16.47
N VAL A 23 3.75 0.89 17.41
CA VAL A 23 3.97 2.32 17.12
C VAL A 23 5.23 2.51 16.26
N ARG A 24 5.23 3.54 15.43
CA ARG A 24 6.32 3.86 14.48
C ARG A 24 6.69 5.33 14.60
N PRO A 25 7.90 5.75 14.20
CA PRO A 25 8.23 7.18 14.09
C PRO A 25 7.15 7.97 13.33
N GLY A 26 6.82 9.16 13.82
CA GLY A 26 5.78 10.04 13.27
C GLY A 26 4.33 9.54 13.41
N HIS A 27 4.10 8.36 13.99
CA HIS A 27 2.78 7.75 14.16
C HIS A 27 2.37 7.68 15.63
N VAL A 28 1.06 7.62 15.87
CA VAL A 28 0.46 7.38 17.17
C VAL A 28 -0.28 6.06 17.18
N LEU A 29 -0.19 5.34 18.30
CA LEU A 29 -1.00 4.16 18.55
C LEU A 29 -2.24 4.59 19.32
N ILE A 30 -3.41 4.23 18.80
CA ILE A 30 -4.71 4.66 19.32
C ILE A 30 -5.52 3.41 19.69
N GLU A 31 -5.98 3.35 20.94
CA GLU A 31 -7.01 2.41 21.38
C GLU A 31 -8.38 2.99 21.02
N THR A 32 -9.08 2.31 20.10
CA THR A 32 -10.34 2.79 19.53
C THR A 32 -11.48 2.67 20.53
N ARG A 33 -12.28 3.73 20.63
CA ARG A 33 -13.51 3.77 21.45
C ARG A 33 -14.77 3.73 20.62
N ALA A 34 -14.75 4.40 19.46
CA ALA A 34 -15.86 4.42 18.53
C ALA A 34 -15.35 4.61 17.09
N THR A 35 -16.13 4.12 16.13
CA THR A 35 -15.91 4.42 14.72
C THR A 35 -17.23 4.59 13.98
N LEU A 36 -17.23 5.39 12.92
CA LEU A 36 -18.38 5.63 12.05
C LEU A 36 -18.19 4.96 10.69
N ILE A 37 -19.23 4.26 10.21
CA ILE A 37 -19.25 3.75 8.84
C ILE A 37 -19.74 4.86 7.91
N SER A 38 -18.96 5.16 6.87
CA SER A 38 -19.44 5.97 5.77
C SER A 38 -20.16 5.08 4.75
N ALA A 39 -21.48 4.96 4.91
CA ALA A 39 -22.32 4.07 4.12
C ALA A 39 -22.17 4.27 2.60
N GLY A 40 -21.84 5.48 2.11
CA GLY A 40 -21.60 5.72 0.69
C GLY A 40 -20.30 5.10 0.19
N THR A 41 -19.17 5.48 0.80
CA THR A 41 -17.83 5.06 0.39
C THR A 41 -17.60 3.57 0.64
N GLU A 42 -17.94 3.10 1.83
CA GLU A 42 -17.61 1.73 2.25
C GLU A 42 -18.50 0.70 1.56
N ARG A 43 -19.76 1.03 1.30
CA ARG A 43 -20.62 0.18 0.46
C ARG A 43 -20.05 0.02 -0.94
N SER A 44 -19.56 1.10 -1.57
CA SER A 44 -18.95 1.00 -2.90
C SER A 44 -17.74 0.06 -2.92
N LEU A 45 -16.94 0.04 -1.84
CA LEU A 45 -15.83 -0.91 -1.69
C LEU A 45 -16.33 -2.37 -1.54
N VAL A 46 -17.36 -2.59 -0.72
CA VAL A 46 -17.94 -3.91 -0.48
C VAL A 46 -18.63 -4.44 -1.75
N ASP A 47 -19.40 -3.61 -2.45
CA ASP A 47 -20.09 -3.95 -3.70
C ASP A 47 -19.08 -4.28 -4.81
N PHE A 48 -17.97 -3.53 -4.90
CA PHE A 48 -16.88 -3.86 -5.81
C PHE A 48 -16.28 -5.23 -5.50
N GLY A 49 -16.07 -5.57 -4.22
CA GLY A 49 -15.56 -6.89 -3.83
C GLY A 49 -16.55 -8.03 -4.09
N ARG A 50 -17.85 -7.81 -3.90
CA ARG A 50 -18.92 -8.77 -4.21
C ARG A 50 -19.16 -8.98 -5.70
N ALA A 51 -18.78 -8.00 -6.54
CA ALA A 51 -18.93 -8.13 -7.99
C ALA A 51 -18.12 -9.33 -8.53
N GLY A 52 -18.71 -10.08 -9.47
CA GLY A 52 -17.98 -11.10 -10.22
C GLY A 52 -16.82 -10.49 -11.04
N LEU A 53 -15.92 -11.33 -11.55
CA LEU A 53 -14.74 -10.87 -12.30
C LEU A 53 -15.12 -9.94 -13.48
N LEU A 54 -16.18 -10.26 -14.23
CA LEU A 54 -16.68 -9.41 -15.32
C LEU A 54 -17.17 -8.04 -14.81
N GLY A 55 -17.83 -7.99 -13.65
CA GLY A 55 -18.27 -6.76 -13.02
C GLY A 55 -17.08 -5.88 -12.59
N LYS A 56 -16.08 -6.49 -11.96
CA LYS A 56 -14.82 -5.81 -11.57
C LYS A 56 -14.06 -5.27 -12.79
N MET A 57 -14.04 -6.03 -13.89
CA MET A 57 -13.44 -5.62 -15.15
C MET A 57 -14.13 -4.39 -15.75
N ARG A 58 -15.47 -4.37 -15.76
CA ARG A 58 -16.25 -3.20 -16.24
C ARG A 58 -16.02 -1.95 -15.39
N GLN A 59 -15.85 -2.11 -14.07
CA GLN A 59 -15.60 -1.00 -13.16
C GLN A 59 -14.14 -0.48 -13.21
N GLN A 60 -13.20 -1.27 -13.76
CA GLN A 60 -11.78 -0.91 -13.83
C GLN A 60 -11.17 -1.25 -15.22
N PRO A 61 -11.66 -0.62 -16.31
CA PRO A 61 -11.28 -0.97 -17.69
C PRO A 61 -9.77 -0.83 -17.94
N GLU A 62 -9.12 0.19 -17.37
CA GLU A 62 -7.67 0.37 -17.51
C GLU A 62 -6.84 -0.75 -16.90
N ARG A 63 -7.35 -1.42 -15.86
CA ARG A 63 -6.64 -2.57 -15.26
C ARG A 63 -6.78 -3.82 -16.11
N VAL A 64 -7.83 -3.93 -16.91
CA VAL A 64 -8.02 -5.02 -17.88
C VAL A 64 -6.97 -4.94 -18.97
N GLN A 65 -6.74 -3.75 -19.53
CA GLN A 65 -5.71 -3.55 -20.55
C GLN A 65 -4.32 -3.95 -20.03
N ARG A 66 -3.97 -3.51 -18.81
CA ARG A 66 -2.72 -3.91 -18.13
C ARG A 66 -2.61 -5.42 -17.90
N ALA A 67 -3.71 -6.09 -17.57
CA ALA A 67 -3.74 -7.55 -17.41
C ALA A 67 -3.50 -8.28 -18.74
N LEU A 68 -4.12 -7.83 -19.83
CA LEU A 68 -3.93 -8.40 -21.17
C LEU A 68 -2.48 -8.25 -21.66
N GLU A 69 -1.88 -7.08 -21.45
CA GLU A 69 -0.45 -6.84 -21.72
C GLU A 69 0.43 -7.83 -20.97
N LYS A 70 0.21 -7.99 -19.66
CA LYS A 70 0.96 -8.92 -18.82
C LYS A 70 0.77 -10.37 -19.26
N ALA A 71 -0.44 -10.77 -19.65
CA ALA A 71 -0.71 -12.13 -20.13
C ALA A 71 0.05 -12.46 -21.42
N ARG A 72 0.25 -11.47 -22.31
CA ARG A 72 1.07 -11.64 -23.53
C ARG A 72 2.55 -11.85 -23.22
N THR A 73 3.08 -11.20 -22.18
CA THR A 73 4.51 -11.28 -21.82
C THR A 73 4.85 -12.45 -20.91
N ASP A 74 4.11 -12.58 -19.81
CA ASP A 74 4.40 -13.50 -18.72
C ASP A 74 3.58 -14.80 -18.82
N GLY A 75 2.56 -14.82 -19.68
CA GLY A 75 1.61 -15.91 -19.84
C GLY A 75 0.34 -15.73 -19.00
N VAL A 76 -0.76 -16.31 -19.47
CA VAL A 76 -2.10 -16.17 -18.87
C VAL A 76 -2.12 -16.63 -17.41
N LEU A 77 -1.54 -17.78 -17.10
CA LEU A 77 -1.56 -18.35 -15.74
C LEU A 77 -0.87 -17.42 -14.73
N ALA A 78 0.32 -16.91 -15.06
CA ALA A 78 1.07 -16.00 -14.20
C ALA A 78 0.34 -14.67 -13.97
N THR A 79 -0.40 -14.19 -14.98
CA THR A 79 -1.25 -13.01 -14.85
C THR A 79 -2.44 -13.26 -13.92
N VAL A 80 -3.13 -14.40 -14.08
CA VAL A 80 -4.26 -14.77 -13.22
C VAL A 80 -3.81 -14.93 -11.77
N GLU A 81 -2.69 -15.60 -11.52
CA GLU A 81 -2.10 -15.74 -10.18
C GLU A 81 -1.76 -14.37 -9.56
N ALA A 82 -1.19 -13.45 -10.34
CA ALA A 82 -0.87 -12.10 -9.87
C ALA A 82 -2.11 -11.26 -9.55
N ILE A 83 -3.16 -11.33 -10.38
CA ILE A 83 -4.44 -10.64 -10.15
C ILE A 83 -5.11 -11.22 -8.89
N ARG A 84 -5.19 -12.55 -8.80
CA ARG A 84 -5.76 -13.25 -7.66
C ARG A 84 -5.06 -12.83 -6.36
N ALA A 85 -3.74 -12.87 -6.33
CA ALA A 85 -2.97 -12.47 -5.16
C ALA A 85 -3.18 -10.99 -4.76
N ARG A 86 -3.44 -10.10 -5.73
CA ARG A 86 -3.72 -8.69 -5.47
C ARG A 86 -5.12 -8.49 -4.88
N LEU A 87 -6.13 -9.19 -5.40
CA LEU A 87 -7.51 -9.11 -4.95
C LEU A 87 -7.73 -9.83 -3.62
N GLU A 88 -6.96 -10.89 -3.37
CA GLU A 88 -7.00 -11.62 -2.10
C GLU A 88 -6.35 -10.84 -0.95
N GLN A 89 -5.64 -9.72 -1.18
CA GLN A 89 -5.10 -8.93 -0.07
C GLN A 89 -6.24 -8.35 0.78
N PRO A 90 -6.15 -8.44 2.12
CA PRO A 90 -7.23 -8.00 2.98
C PRO A 90 -7.32 -6.48 2.95
N LEU A 91 -8.49 -5.96 2.60
CA LEU A 91 -8.79 -4.54 2.68
C LEU A 91 -9.33 -4.22 4.07
N ALA A 92 -8.65 -3.37 4.82
CA ALA A 92 -9.19 -2.81 6.06
C ALA A 92 -10.31 -1.82 5.73
N LEU A 93 -11.48 -1.99 6.35
CA LEU A 93 -12.60 -1.05 6.23
C LEU A 93 -12.55 0.01 7.32
N GLY A 94 -13.29 1.11 7.11
CA GLY A 94 -13.33 2.26 8.01
C GLY A 94 -12.22 3.30 7.79
N TYR A 95 -12.56 4.54 8.13
CA TYR A 95 -11.64 5.68 8.12
C TYR A 95 -12.09 6.80 9.06
N CYS A 96 -13.11 6.58 9.89
CA CYS A 96 -13.64 7.54 10.85
C CYS A 96 -13.51 6.94 12.24
N ASN A 97 -12.46 7.32 12.96
CA ASN A 97 -12.06 6.67 14.20
C ASN A 97 -11.87 7.70 15.32
N VAL A 98 -12.32 7.35 16.52
CA VAL A 98 -12.00 8.06 17.77
C VAL A 98 -11.45 7.09 18.77
N GLY A 99 -10.40 7.51 19.46
CA GLY A 99 -9.80 6.69 20.50
C GLY A 99 -8.89 7.47 21.42
N ARG A 100 -8.18 6.74 22.29
CA ARG A 100 -7.17 7.29 23.19
C ARG A 100 -5.78 6.94 22.71
N VAL A 101 -4.86 7.91 22.77
CA VAL A 101 -3.45 7.68 22.46
C VAL A 101 -2.84 6.79 23.53
N VAL A 102 -2.31 5.63 23.14
CA VAL A 102 -1.69 4.65 24.05
C VAL A 102 -0.18 4.52 23.85
N ALA A 103 0.35 4.97 22.71
CA ALA A 103 1.78 5.13 22.50
C ALA A 103 2.07 6.23 21.47
N LEU A 104 3.21 6.91 21.62
CA LEU A 104 3.71 7.94 20.71
C LEU A 104 4.99 7.44 20.02
N GLY A 105 5.04 7.60 18.71
CA GLY A 105 6.25 7.38 17.94
C GLY A 105 7.27 8.49 18.16
N ALA A 106 8.55 8.18 17.89
CA ALA A 106 9.59 9.21 17.85
C ALA A 106 9.21 10.32 16.86
N GLY A 107 9.43 11.58 17.25
CA GLY A 107 9.13 12.76 16.44
C GLY A 107 7.66 13.18 16.38
N VAL A 108 6.76 12.56 17.16
CA VAL A 108 5.39 13.06 17.29
C VAL A 108 5.35 14.23 18.26
N GLU A 109 4.82 15.36 17.79
CA GLU A 109 4.61 16.58 18.57
C GLU A 109 3.11 16.89 18.71
N GLY A 110 2.73 17.68 19.72
CA GLY A 110 1.35 18.18 19.89
C GLY A 110 0.32 17.17 20.40
N LEU A 111 0.67 15.89 20.56
CA LEU A 111 -0.18 14.84 21.12
C LEU A 111 0.44 14.23 22.39
N ARG A 112 -0.39 13.78 23.33
CA ARG A 112 0.04 13.17 24.61
C ARG A 112 -0.64 11.84 24.89
N LEU A 113 0.00 11.00 25.70
CA LEU A 113 -0.60 9.73 26.18
C LEU A 113 -1.93 9.99 26.89
N GLY A 114 -2.90 9.09 26.70
CA GLY A 114 -4.25 9.17 27.26
C GLY A 114 -5.20 10.16 26.56
N GLN A 115 -4.68 11.03 25.69
CA GLN A 115 -5.47 12.04 24.99
C GLN A 115 -6.48 11.41 24.04
N ARG A 116 -7.70 11.95 24.03
CA ARG A 116 -8.72 11.60 23.04
C ARG A 116 -8.40 12.26 21.71
N VAL A 117 -8.38 11.48 20.64
CA VAL A 117 -8.08 11.96 19.29
C VAL A 117 -9.06 11.36 18.28
N VAL A 118 -9.42 12.14 17.27
CA VAL A 118 -9.95 11.60 16.01
C VAL A 118 -8.78 11.12 15.16
N SER A 119 -9.00 10.12 14.32
CA SER A 119 -8.03 9.67 13.33
C SER A 119 -8.72 9.12 12.08
N ASN A 120 -7.98 9.05 10.98
CA ASN A 120 -8.45 8.37 9.77
C ASN A 120 -8.25 6.85 9.79
N GLY A 121 -8.09 6.25 10.98
CA GLY A 121 -7.82 4.83 11.17
C GLY A 121 -9.00 3.92 10.80
N PRO A 122 -8.73 2.65 10.47
CA PRO A 122 -9.77 1.67 10.14
C PRO A 122 -10.60 1.22 11.35
N HIS A 123 -11.65 0.45 11.09
CA HIS A 123 -12.43 -0.26 12.11
C HIS A 123 -11.60 -1.38 12.74
N ALA A 124 -10.90 -1.07 13.82
CA ALA A 124 -10.09 -2.00 14.59
C ALA A 124 -10.00 -1.56 16.05
N GLU A 125 -9.81 -2.50 16.98
CA GLU A 125 -9.67 -2.18 18.41
C GLU A 125 -8.45 -1.29 18.68
N VAL A 126 -7.38 -1.42 17.88
CA VAL A 126 -6.18 -0.56 17.96
C VAL A 126 -5.71 -0.20 16.55
N VAL A 127 -5.37 1.07 16.34
CA VAL A 127 -4.86 1.59 15.06
C VAL A 127 -3.54 2.33 15.26
N CYS A 128 -2.64 2.26 14.27
CA CYS A 128 -1.39 3.01 14.25
C CYS A 128 -1.46 3.99 13.08
N VAL A 129 -1.64 5.28 13.37
CA VAL A 129 -2.00 6.32 12.41
C VAL A 129 -0.96 7.45 12.43
N PRO A 130 -0.60 8.05 11.29
CA PRO A 130 0.27 9.22 11.27
C PRO A 130 -0.29 10.39 12.07
N SER A 131 0.57 11.09 12.80
CA SER A 131 0.19 12.22 13.66
C SER A 131 -0.57 13.33 12.91
N ASN A 132 -0.17 13.64 11.68
CA ASN A 132 -0.83 14.62 10.79
C ASN A 132 -2.24 14.21 10.33
N LEU A 133 -2.67 12.98 10.64
CA LEU A 133 -4.02 12.48 10.39
C LEU A 133 -4.77 12.23 11.70
N CYS A 134 -4.31 12.86 12.79
CA CYS A 134 -4.94 12.82 14.10
C CYS A 134 -5.17 14.23 14.63
N ALA A 135 -6.34 14.51 15.22
CA ALA A 135 -6.61 15.79 15.88
C ALA A 135 -7.18 15.57 17.30
N PRO A 136 -6.78 16.38 18.29
CA PRO A 136 -7.34 16.32 19.64
C PRO A 136 -8.85 16.52 19.67
N VAL A 137 -9.56 15.69 20.43
CA VAL A 137 -11.00 15.88 20.69
C VAL A 137 -11.15 16.88 21.84
N PRO A 138 -11.87 18.02 21.64
CA PRO A 138 -12.14 18.98 22.70
C PRO A 138 -12.95 18.38 23.85
N GLU A 139 -12.81 18.99 25.02
CA GLU A 139 -13.71 18.72 26.15
C GLU A 139 -15.16 19.09 25.77
N GLY A 140 -16.13 18.31 26.22
CA GLY A 140 -17.55 18.48 25.85
C GLY A 140 -17.98 17.77 24.56
N VAL A 141 -17.07 17.38 23.65
CA VAL A 141 -17.43 16.59 22.46
C VAL A 141 -17.40 15.09 22.81
N SER A 142 -18.51 14.38 22.62
CA SER A 142 -18.59 12.93 22.86
C SER A 142 -17.79 12.11 21.84
N ASP A 143 -17.44 10.86 22.16
CA ASP A 143 -16.73 9.98 21.22
C ASP A 143 -17.58 9.68 19.98
N GLU A 144 -18.90 9.51 20.15
CA GLU A 144 -19.84 9.29 19.04
C GLU A 144 -19.86 10.49 18.08
N SER A 145 -19.93 11.71 18.62
CA SER A 145 -19.95 12.93 17.81
C SER A 145 -18.61 13.15 17.10
N ALA A 146 -17.50 12.97 17.82
CA ALA A 146 -16.16 13.14 17.26
C ALA A 146 -15.87 12.19 16.09
N CYS A 147 -16.49 11.00 16.02
CA CYS A 147 -16.33 10.07 14.90
C CYS A 147 -16.74 10.68 13.55
N PHE A 148 -17.61 11.69 13.53
CA PHE A 148 -18.02 12.37 12.31
C PHE A 148 -16.96 13.35 11.79
N ALA A 149 -15.91 13.67 12.56
CA ALA A 149 -14.98 14.74 12.21
C ALA A 149 -14.27 14.52 10.87
N VAL A 150 -13.84 13.29 10.58
CA VAL A 150 -13.15 12.98 9.32
C VAL A 150 -14.09 13.11 8.12
N LEU A 151 -15.34 12.63 8.25
CA LEU A 151 -16.33 12.74 7.18
C LEU A 151 -16.81 14.18 6.98
N ALA A 152 -17.08 14.91 8.07
CA ALA A 152 -17.46 16.30 8.03
C ALA A 152 -16.33 17.20 7.50
N ALA A 153 -15.06 16.82 7.68
CA ALA A 153 -13.94 17.50 7.05
C ALA A 153 -13.93 17.37 5.52
N VAL A 154 -14.48 16.26 4.96
CA VAL A 154 -14.73 16.16 3.51
C VAL A 154 -15.72 17.23 3.08
N GLY A 155 -16.86 17.34 3.80
CA GLY A 155 -17.87 18.37 3.52
C GLY A 155 -17.33 19.79 3.70
N LEU A 156 -16.56 20.04 4.76
CA LEU A 156 -15.95 21.34 5.03
C LEU A 156 -14.95 21.72 3.93
N HIS A 157 -14.19 20.76 3.41
CA HIS A 157 -13.31 21.04 2.27
C HIS A 157 -14.10 21.42 1.02
N SER A 158 -15.24 20.77 0.76
CA SER A 158 -16.15 21.18 -0.33
C SER A 158 -16.67 22.61 -0.15
N VAL A 159 -17.08 22.98 1.07
CA VAL A 159 -17.50 24.36 1.40
C VAL A 159 -16.35 25.35 1.16
N ARG A 160 -15.12 25.01 1.55
CA ARG A 160 -13.94 25.87 1.33
C ARG A 160 -13.60 26.05 -0.15
N LEU A 161 -13.80 25.03 -0.98
CA LEU A 161 -13.63 25.14 -2.43
C LEU A 161 -14.72 25.99 -3.08
N ALA A 162 -15.94 25.98 -2.52
CA ALA A 162 -17.03 26.84 -2.95
C ALA A 162 -16.83 28.32 -2.57
N GLN A 163 -16.04 28.58 -1.52
CA GLN A 163 -15.73 29.94 -1.04
C GLN A 163 -17.00 30.80 -0.80
N PRO A 164 -18.00 30.30 -0.05
CA PRO A 164 -19.23 31.05 0.15
C PRO A 164 -18.99 32.30 1.01
N THR A 165 -19.77 33.34 0.78
CA THR A 165 -19.80 34.56 1.60
C THR A 165 -21.16 34.74 2.29
N LEU A 166 -21.16 35.50 3.39
CA LEU A 166 -22.36 35.77 4.19
C LEU A 166 -23.51 36.29 3.29
N GLY A 167 -24.69 35.68 3.41
CA GLY A 167 -25.89 36.09 2.67
C GLY A 167 -26.08 35.43 1.31
N GLU A 168 -25.09 34.67 0.80
CA GLU A 168 -25.27 33.87 -0.42
C GLU A 168 -26.27 32.72 -0.21
N THR A 169 -26.75 32.16 -1.31
CA THR A 169 -27.66 31.01 -1.35
C THR A 169 -27.01 29.82 -2.05
N PHE A 170 -26.96 28.67 -1.36
CA PHE A 170 -26.39 27.44 -1.87
C PHE A 170 -27.37 26.28 -1.85
N VAL A 171 -27.32 25.42 -2.86
CA VAL A 171 -28.04 24.15 -2.90
C VAL A 171 -27.12 23.00 -2.48
N VAL A 172 -27.59 22.09 -1.64
CA VAL A 172 -26.98 20.79 -1.38
C VAL A 172 -27.80 19.72 -2.10
N SER A 173 -27.22 19.14 -3.16
CA SER A 173 -27.84 18.08 -3.95
C SER A 173 -27.38 16.71 -3.40
N GLY A 174 -28.34 15.96 -2.82
CA GLY A 174 -28.11 14.75 -2.04
C GLY A 174 -27.96 15.06 -0.54
N LEU A 175 -28.98 14.71 0.25
CA LEU A 175 -29.07 14.90 1.70
C LEU A 175 -28.79 13.59 2.47
N GLY A 176 -27.89 12.76 1.94
CA GLY A 176 -27.30 11.67 2.71
C GLY A 176 -26.42 12.19 3.85
N LEU A 177 -25.69 11.29 4.52
CA LEU A 177 -24.86 11.65 5.69
C LEU A 177 -23.90 12.83 5.45
N LEU A 178 -23.17 12.82 4.32
CA LEU A 178 -22.28 13.92 3.94
C LEU A 178 -23.06 15.21 3.63
N GLY A 179 -24.17 15.10 2.91
CA GLY A 179 -25.00 16.25 2.54
C GLY A 179 -25.58 16.97 3.76
N LEU A 180 -26.09 16.23 4.74
CA LEU A 180 -26.61 16.78 5.99
C LEU A 180 -25.53 17.48 6.83
N LEU A 181 -24.29 16.98 6.80
CA LEU A 181 -23.15 17.69 7.40
C LEU A 181 -22.83 18.99 6.64
N VAL A 182 -22.85 18.95 5.30
CA VAL A 182 -22.63 20.13 4.44
C VAL A 182 -23.70 21.20 4.68
N VAL A 183 -24.97 20.81 4.85
CA VAL A 183 -26.06 21.74 5.19
C VAL A 183 -25.71 22.53 6.45
N GLN A 184 -25.36 21.83 7.53
CA GLN A 184 -25.00 22.48 8.80
C GLN A 184 -23.75 23.36 8.66
N LEU A 185 -22.75 22.92 7.91
CA LEU A 185 -21.52 23.69 7.65
C LEU A 185 -21.78 24.98 6.86
N LEU A 186 -22.66 24.94 5.85
CA LEU A 186 -23.06 26.13 5.09
C LEU A 186 -23.89 27.09 5.95
N ARG A 187 -24.81 26.57 6.76
CA ARG A 187 -25.55 27.37 7.77
C ARG A 187 -24.59 28.05 8.74
N ALA A 188 -23.56 27.34 9.19
CA ALA A 188 -22.50 27.90 10.02
C ALA A 188 -21.64 28.96 9.28
N HIS A 189 -21.59 28.96 7.95
CA HIS A 189 -20.96 30.05 7.18
C HIS A 189 -21.87 31.27 6.98
N GLY A 190 -23.10 31.25 7.49
CA GLY A 190 -24.07 32.34 7.32
C GLY A 190 -24.74 32.35 5.93
N VAL A 191 -24.74 31.20 5.27
CA VAL A 191 -25.32 31.01 3.92
C VAL A 191 -26.76 30.52 4.06
N ARG A 192 -27.65 30.95 3.15
CA ARG A 192 -28.97 30.35 2.98
C ARG A 192 -28.83 29.01 2.28
N VAL A 193 -29.42 27.95 2.83
CA VAL A 193 -29.22 26.59 2.32
C VAL A 193 -30.52 26.02 1.80
N LEU A 194 -30.49 25.55 0.56
CA LEU A 194 -31.54 24.77 -0.07
C LEU A 194 -31.09 23.30 -0.14
N GLY A 195 -32.00 22.36 0.09
CA GLY A 195 -31.71 20.92 0.08
C GLY A 195 -32.54 20.17 -0.96
N ILE A 196 -31.92 19.24 -1.68
CA ILE A 196 -32.59 18.36 -2.65
C ILE A 196 -32.23 16.91 -2.33
N ASP A 197 -33.23 16.07 -2.03
CA ASP A 197 -33.08 14.61 -1.92
C ASP A 197 -34.44 13.95 -2.20
N PRO A 198 -34.47 12.74 -2.81
CA PRO A 198 -35.70 11.99 -2.97
C PRO A 198 -36.29 11.45 -1.65
N ASP A 199 -35.49 11.33 -0.59
CA ASP A 199 -35.93 10.80 0.70
C ASP A 199 -36.50 11.91 1.60
N ALA A 200 -37.82 11.91 1.78
CA ALA A 200 -38.53 12.89 2.59
C ALA A 200 -38.06 12.95 4.05
N ALA A 201 -37.58 11.83 4.63
CA ALA A 201 -37.07 11.82 6.01
C ALA A 201 -35.74 12.59 6.11
N ARG A 202 -34.91 12.52 5.06
CA ARG A 202 -33.66 13.31 4.98
C ARG A 202 -33.93 14.78 4.74
N CYS A 203 -34.93 15.10 3.90
CA CYS A 203 -35.42 16.47 3.73
C CYS A 203 -35.87 17.06 5.08
N GLY A 204 -36.74 16.36 5.82
CA GLY A 204 -37.20 16.82 7.13
C GLY A 204 -36.07 17.00 8.15
N LEU A 205 -34.99 16.20 8.07
CA LEU A 205 -33.80 16.39 8.91
C LEU A 205 -32.96 17.60 8.48
N ALA A 206 -32.82 17.86 7.17
CA ALA A 206 -32.16 19.06 6.67
C ALA A 206 -32.90 20.33 7.07
N GLU A 207 -34.24 20.30 7.10
CA GLU A 207 -35.06 21.42 7.57
C GLU A 207 -34.84 21.72 9.05
N ARG A 208 -34.74 20.68 9.90
CA ARG A 208 -34.35 20.85 11.31
C ARG A 208 -32.98 21.50 11.47
N PHE A 209 -32.08 21.30 10.51
CA PHE A 209 -30.77 21.97 10.46
C PHE A 209 -30.79 23.35 9.81
N GLY A 210 -31.97 23.87 9.43
CA GLY A 210 -32.14 25.22 8.91
C GLY A 210 -32.00 25.35 7.39
N ALA A 211 -32.07 24.25 6.64
CA ALA A 211 -32.27 24.30 5.19
C ALA A 211 -33.75 24.49 4.83
N THR A 212 -34.02 24.97 3.62
CA THR A 212 -35.33 24.84 2.97
C THR A 212 -35.24 23.73 1.93
N THR A 213 -36.16 22.78 1.92
CA THR A 213 -36.09 21.66 0.95
C THR A 213 -36.92 21.96 -0.29
N LEU A 214 -36.44 21.46 -1.43
CA LEU A 214 -37.10 21.56 -2.73
C LEU A 214 -37.49 20.16 -3.20
N ALA A 215 -38.44 20.08 -4.14
CA ALA A 215 -38.79 18.83 -4.80
C ALA A 215 -37.57 18.20 -5.51
N ALA A 216 -37.47 16.87 -5.49
CA ALA A 216 -36.36 16.14 -6.11
C ALA A 216 -36.33 16.31 -7.64
N GLU A 217 -37.51 16.35 -8.27
CA GLU A 217 -37.70 16.63 -9.69
C GLU A 217 -38.13 18.08 -9.87
N LEU A 218 -37.22 18.92 -10.37
CA LEU A 218 -37.51 20.31 -10.73
C LEU A 218 -37.68 20.39 -12.25
N PRO A 219 -38.83 20.85 -12.78
CA PRO A 219 -39.02 21.00 -14.22
C PRO A 219 -38.11 22.10 -14.79
N PRO A 220 -37.54 21.94 -16.00
CA PRO A 220 -36.77 22.99 -16.67
C PRO A 220 -37.66 23.95 -17.48
N PRO A 221 -37.39 25.27 -17.51
CA PRO A 221 -36.52 26.01 -16.58
C PRO A 221 -37.17 25.99 -15.19
N PRO A 222 -36.46 25.96 -14.04
CA PRO A 222 -37.13 25.96 -12.73
C PRO A 222 -37.96 27.24 -12.61
N PRO A 223 -39.29 27.21 -12.81
CA PRO A 223 -40.07 28.43 -12.89
C PRO A 223 -40.51 28.78 -11.47
N ALA A 224 -40.42 30.05 -11.12
CA ALA A 224 -41.08 30.68 -9.98
C ALA A 224 -40.66 30.29 -8.55
N GLU A 225 -40.16 29.09 -8.23
CA GLU A 225 -39.76 28.77 -6.82
C GLU A 225 -38.50 29.52 -6.38
N GLY A 226 -37.53 29.71 -7.30
CA GLY A 226 -36.41 30.63 -7.08
C GLY A 226 -36.86 32.07 -6.87
N ALA A 227 -37.92 32.50 -7.57
CA ALA A 227 -38.53 33.82 -7.39
C ALA A 227 -39.31 33.93 -6.06
N ALA A 228 -39.97 32.85 -5.60
CA ALA A 228 -40.66 32.78 -4.31
C ALA A 228 -39.69 32.80 -3.11
N LEU A 229 -38.43 32.39 -3.33
CA LEU A 229 -37.33 32.46 -2.36
C LEU A 229 -36.42 33.71 -2.54
N GLY A 230 -36.80 34.64 -3.44
CA GLY A 230 -36.11 35.93 -3.62
C GLY A 230 -34.90 35.95 -4.57
N HIS A 231 -34.74 34.94 -5.43
CA HIS A 231 -33.61 34.77 -6.34
C HIS A 231 -34.07 34.49 -7.79
N ALA A 232 -34.57 35.52 -8.48
CA ALA A 232 -35.02 35.42 -9.87
C ALA A 232 -33.93 34.94 -10.86
N ASP A 233 -32.65 35.10 -10.50
CA ASP A 233 -31.50 34.78 -11.36
C ASP A 233 -30.85 33.40 -11.09
N GLY A 234 -31.33 32.64 -10.10
CA GLY A 234 -30.74 31.35 -9.66
C GLY A 234 -29.84 31.46 -8.41
N VAL A 235 -29.19 30.35 -8.00
CA VAL A 235 -28.38 30.27 -6.76
C VAL A 235 -26.90 30.53 -6.98
N ASP A 236 -26.18 30.95 -5.93
CA ASP A 236 -24.76 31.30 -5.97
C ASP A 236 -23.83 30.08 -6.11
N GLY A 237 -24.29 28.91 -5.69
CA GLY A 237 -23.56 27.67 -5.88
C GLY A 237 -24.32 26.41 -5.48
N VAL A 238 -23.76 25.28 -5.88
CA VAL A 238 -24.29 23.94 -5.62
C VAL A 238 -23.18 23.03 -5.12
N ILE A 239 -23.40 22.36 -3.99
CA ILE A 239 -22.55 21.26 -3.53
C ILE A 239 -23.26 19.95 -3.83
N ILE A 240 -22.66 19.13 -4.70
CA ILE A 240 -23.18 17.82 -5.07
C ILE A 240 -22.60 16.77 -4.13
N ALA A 241 -23.42 16.31 -3.18
CA ALA A 241 -23.12 15.23 -2.23
C ALA A 241 -23.85 13.91 -2.57
N ALA A 242 -24.52 13.85 -3.72
CA ALA A 242 -25.22 12.68 -4.23
C ALA A 242 -24.26 11.61 -4.79
N ASN A 243 -24.78 10.37 -4.92
CA ASN A 243 -24.13 9.30 -5.64
C ASN A 243 -25.09 8.77 -6.72
N ALA A 244 -24.76 9.00 -7.99
CA ALA A 244 -25.57 8.63 -9.14
C ALA A 244 -24.66 8.17 -10.30
N PRO A 245 -25.03 7.13 -11.07
CA PRO A 245 -24.21 6.70 -12.20
C PRO A 245 -24.27 7.68 -13.38
N ASP A 246 -25.31 8.51 -13.48
CA ASP A 246 -25.57 9.44 -14.57
C ASP A 246 -25.19 10.89 -14.24
N LYS A 247 -25.27 11.76 -15.26
CA LYS A 247 -24.95 13.20 -15.19
C LYS A 247 -26.10 14.08 -14.68
N GLY A 248 -27.23 13.51 -14.29
CA GLY A 248 -28.44 14.23 -13.88
C GLY A 248 -28.19 15.26 -12.78
N PRO A 249 -27.56 14.90 -11.65
CA PRO A 249 -27.26 15.86 -10.58
C PRO A 249 -26.36 17.02 -11.02
N LEU A 250 -25.42 16.77 -11.94
CA LEU A 250 -24.53 17.80 -12.48
C LEU A 250 -25.26 18.75 -13.44
N THR A 251 -26.12 18.20 -14.28
CA THR A 251 -26.99 18.98 -15.17
C THR A 251 -27.95 19.86 -14.36
N GLN A 252 -28.61 19.29 -13.35
CA GLN A 252 -29.50 20.02 -12.45
C GLN A 252 -28.75 21.13 -11.70
N ALA A 253 -27.54 20.86 -11.21
CA ALA A 253 -26.70 21.88 -10.58
C ALA A 253 -26.39 23.06 -11.52
N ALA A 254 -26.08 22.79 -12.79
CA ALA A 254 -25.82 23.84 -13.79
C ALA A 254 -27.09 24.65 -14.14
N GLN A 255 -28.26 24.02 -14.14
CA GLN A 255 -29.54 24.69 -14.37
C GLN A 255 -29.94 25.60 -13.20
N LEU A 256 -29.68 25.19 -11.96
CA LEU A 256 -30.02 25.96 -10.75
C LEU A 256 -29.09 27.16 -10.52
N CYS A 257 -27.82 27.06 -10.90
CA CYS A 257 -26.86 28.14 -10.74
C CYS A 257 -27.26 29.39 -11.54
N ARG A 258 -27.05 30.56 -10.94
CA ARG A 258 -26.99 31.83 -11.69
C ARG A 258 -25.75 31.91 -12.58
N ARG A 259 -25.65 32.96 -13.41
CA ARG A 259 -24.41 33.27 -14.12
C ARG A 259 -23.26 33.46 -13.11
N ARG A 260 -22.11 32.84 -13.39
CA ARG A 260 -20.91 32.71 -12.55
C ARG A 260 -21.13 31.92 -11.25
N GLY A 261 -22.14 31.04 -11.22
CA GLY A 261 -22.35 30.11 -10.13
C GLY A 261 -21.20 29.10 -9.98
N ARG A 262 -21.05 28.55 -8.77
CA ARG A 262 -19.97 27.61 -8.42
C ARG A 262 -20.53 26.25 -8.10
N ILE A 263 -20.02 25.22 -8.78
CA ILE A 263 -20.42 23.83 -8.56
C ILE A 263 -19.24 23.06 -7.96
N VAL A 264 -19.45 22.44 -6.81
CA VAL A 264 -18.44 21.58 -6.16
C VAL A 264 -18.97 20.16 -6.03
N LEU A 265 -18.26 19.20 -6.63
CA LEU A 265 -18.56 17.78 -6.48
C LEU A 265 -17.84 17.20 -5.26
N ALA A 266 -18.62 16.69 -4.31
CA ALA A 266 -18.15 15.94 -3.14
C ALA A 266 -18.52 14.45 -3.20
N GLY A 267 -19.60 14.12 -3.91
CA GLY A 267 -20.06 12.76 -4.15
C GLY A 267 -19.47 12.12 -5.42
N VAL A 268 -20.21 11.16 -6.01
CA VAL A 268 -19.80 10.44 -7.22
C VAL A 268 -20.92 10.50 -8.24
N VAL A 269 -20.73 11.23 -9.34
CA VAL A 269 -21.72 11.41 -10.42
C VAL A 269 -21.08 11.30 -11.79
N GLY A 270 -21.88 11.07 -12.84
CA GLY A 270 -21.41 11.17 -14.22
C GLY A 270 -20.91 12.59 -14.54
N LEU A 271 -19.74 12.70 -15.19
CA LEU A 271 -19.03 13.98 -15.40
C LEU A 271 -19.22 14.58 -16.80
N GLU A 272 -20.25 14.17 -17.52
CA GLU A 272 -20.56 14.69 -18.86
C GLU A 272 -21.13 16.11 -18.78
N LEU A 273 -20.26 17.11 -18.94
CA LEU A 273 -20.64 18.53 -18.87
C LEU A 273 -21.45 18.96 -20.10
N ASP A 274 -22.58 19.65 -19.87
CA ASP A 274 -23.30 20.34 -20.93
C ASP A 274 -22.58 21.65 -21.29
N ARG A 275 -21.90 21.65 -22.44
CA ARG A 275 -21.12 22.80 -22.88
C ARG A 275 -21.98 24.07 -23.02
N ALA A 276 -23.22 23.97 -23.49
CA ALA A 276 -24.06 25.15 -23.72
C ALA A 276 -24.41 25.82 -22.39
N LEU A 277 -24.85 25.03 -21.39
CA LEU A 277 -25.18 25.54 -20.05
C LEU A 277 -23.96 26.15 -19.34
N PHE A 278 -22.83 25.45 -19.38
CA PHE A 278 -21.60 25.93 -18.72
C PHE A 278 -21.03 27.20 -19.38
N TYR A 279 -21.13 27.28 -20.71
CA TYR A 279 -20.64 28.43 -21.46
C TYR A 279 -21.52 29.67 -21.26
N ASP A 280 -22.84 29.54 -21.42
CA ASP A 280 -23.79 30.66 -21.31
C ASP A 280 -23.75 31.34 -19.93
N LYS A 281 -23.64 30.50 -18.89
CA LYS A 281 -23.61 30.97 -17.51
C LYS A 281 -22.21 31.20 -16.95
N GLU A 282 -21.13 30.97 -17.69
CA GLU A 282 -19.74 31.06 -17.17
C GLU A 282 -19.55 30.29 -15.84
N LEU A 283 -20.06 29.05 -15.77
CA LEU A 283 -20.03 28.27 -14.52
C LEU A 283 -18.63 27.75 -14.19
N SER A 284 -18.32 27.70 -12.90
CA SER A 284 -17.11 27.02 -12.40
C SER A 284 -17.44 25.66 -11.82
N PHE A 285 -16.57 24.68 -12.07
CA PHE A 285 -16.69 23.32 -11.55
C PHE A 285 -15.40 22.88 -10.86
N ARG A 286 -15.50 22.35 -9.65
CA ARG A 286 -14.38 21.79 -8.87
C ARG A 286 -14.75 20.44 -8.29
N VAL A 287 -13.77 19.55 -8.15
CA VAL A 287 -13.93 18.25 -7.47
C VAL A 287 -13.20 18.30 -6.15
N ALA A 288 -13.88 18.00 -5.04
CA ALA A 288 -13.29 18.01 -3.72
C ALA A 288 -12.43 16.76 -3.48
N CYS A 289 -11.17 16.96 -3.12
CA CYS A 289 -10.25 15.86 -2.81
C CYS A 289 -10.38 15.46 -1.33
N SER A 290 -11.39 14.63 -1.00
CA SER A 290 -11.61 14.12 0.37
C SER A 290 -11.58 15.25 1.41
N TYR A 291 -10.87 15.08 2.54
CA TYR A 291 -10.70 16.05 3.62
C TYR A 291 -9.63 17.14 3.33
N GLY A 292 -9.22 17.33 2.08
CA GLY A 292 -8.44 18.48 1.63
C GLY A 292 -6.92 18.29 1.61
N PRO A 293 -6.16 19.41 1.60
CA PRO A 293 -4.70 19.41 1.44
C PRO A 293 -3.98 18.49 2.42
N GLY A 294 -2.98 17.76 1.90
CA GLY A 294 -2.29 16.67 2.59
C GLY A 294 -2.78 15.28 2.17
N ARG A 295 -4.02 15.13 1.69
CA ARG A 295 -4.50 13.85 1.15
C ARG A 295 -3.71 13.46 -0.10
N TYR A 296 -3.26 12.21 -0.16
CA TYR A 296 -2.42 11.66 -1.24
C TYR A 296 -1.01 12.28 -1.34
N ASP A 297 -0.60 13.10 -0.37
CA ASP A 297 0.77 13.55 -0.23
C ASP A 297 1.48 12.70 0.83
N ARG A 298 2.43 11.87 0.39
CA ARG A 298 3.21 11.01 1.31
C ARG A 298 4.06 11.78 2.29
N ARG A 299 4.53 12.98 1.96
CA ARG A 299 5.33 13.79 2.90
C ARG A 299 4.46 14.20 4.09
N TYR A 300 3.23 14.60 3.81
CA TYR A 300 2.24 14.93 4.82
C TYR A 300 1.72 13.70 5.57
N GLU A 301 1.21 12.69 4.84
CA GLU A 301 0.55 11.51 5.42
C GLU A 301 1.54 10.54 6.05
N GLU A 302 2.66 10.20 5.41
CA GLU A 302 3.54 9.13 5.90
C GLU A 302 4.77 9.67 6.66
N GLN A 303 5.30 10.82 6.25
CA GLN A 303 6.55 11.38 6.81
C GLN A 303 6.32 12.46 7.88
N GLY A 304 5.07 12.85 8.15
CA GLY A 304 4.75 13.83 9.19
C GLY A 304 5.14 15.28 8.86
N GLN A 305 5.47 15.60 7.59
CA GLN A 305 5.83 16.96 7.17
C GLN A 305 4.57 17.80 6.91
N ASP A 306 4.23 18.71 7.82
CA ASP A 306 3.12 19.65 7.61
C ASP A 306 3.50 20.76 6.60
N TYR A 307 2.49 21.34 5.96
CA TYR A 307 2.66 22.52 5.10
C TYR A 307 2.84 23.77 5.96
N PRO A 308 3.70 24.71 5.54
CA PRO A 308 3.86 25.95 6.29
C PRO A 308 2.52 26.69 6.38
N LEU A 309 2.11 26.98 7.63
CA LEU A 309 0.82 27.56 7.97
C LEU A 309 0.45 28.83 7.14
N PRO A 310 1.38 29.76 6.83
CA PRO A 310 1.06 30.93 6.01
C PRO A 310 0.62 30.63 4.57
N TYR A 311 1.07 29.52 3.97
CA TYR A 311 0.77 29.20 2.56
C TYR A 311 -0.42 28.25 2.41
N VAL A 312 -0.56 27.30 3.33
CA VAL A 312 -1.68 26.35 3.33
C VAL A 312 -2.32 26.43 4.70
N ARG A 313 -3.36 27.26 4.88
CA ARG A 313 -4.03 27.44 6.18
C ARG A 313 -4.77 26.18 6.65
N TRP A 314 -5.26 25.37 5.72
CA TRP A 314 -6.23 24.31 5.97
C TRP A 314 -5.77 22.97 5.40
N THR A 315 -5.08 22.18 6.22
CA THR A 315 -4.73 20.79 5.92
C THR A 315 -5.77 19.82 6.48
N ALA A 316 -5.64 18.53 6.15
CA ALA A 316 -6.47 17.45 6.69
C ALA A 316 -6.67 17.56 8.21
N GLN A 317 -5.58 17.65 8.98
CA GLN A 317 -5.65 17.74 10.44
C GLN A 317 -6.40 18.99 10.91
N ARG A 318 -6.13 20.13 10.26
CA ARG A 318 -6.74 21.42 10.62
C ARG A 318 -8.21 21.50 10.19
N ASN A 319 -8.62 20.74 9.18
CA ASN A 319 -10.04 20.48 8.87
C ASN A 319 -10.68 19.66 10.00
N PHE A 320 -10.04 18.59 10.49
CA PHE A 320 -10.58 17.80 11.61
C PHE A 320 -10.76 18.65 12.86
N ALA A 321 -9.74 19.44 13.22
CA ALA A 321 -9.79 20.35 14.37
C ALA A 321 -10.90 21.41 14.22
N ALA A 322 -11.04 22.02 13.03
CA ALA A 322 -12.09 23.00 12.79
C ALA A 322 -13.50 22.42 12.95
N VAL A 323 -13.73 21.21 12.46
CA VAL A 323 -15.02 20.50 12.64
C VAL A 323 -15.27 20.20 14.11
N LEU A 324 -14.27 19.71 14.84
CA LEU A 324 -14.39 19.40 16.26
C LEU A 324 -14.72 20.64 17.09
N ASN A 325 -14.16 21.80 16.75
CA ASN A 325 -14.51 23.06 17.39
C ASN A 325 -15.96 23.45 17.11
N LEU A 326 -16.46 23.29 15.88
CA LEU A 326 -17.87 23.53 15.56
C LEU A 326 -18.82 22.60 16.32
N MET A 327 -18.41 21.34 16.56
CA MET A 327 -19.16 20.42 17.42
C MET A 327 -19.16 20.89 18.89
N ALA A 328 -18.01 21.34 19.40
CA ALA A 328 -17.88 21.85 20.76
C ALA A 328 -18.73 23.12 20.98
N GLU A 329 -18.85 23.97 19.96
CA GLU A 329 -19.70 25.17 19.93
C GLU A 329 -21.20 24.84 19.75
N GLY A 330 -21.58 23.56 19.57
CA GLY A 330 -22.97 23.15 19.34
C GLY A 330 -23.50 23.54 17.95
N ARG A 331 -22.62 23.86 17.00
CA ARG A 331 -22.99 24.30 15.63
C ARG A 331 -23.14 23.14 14.66
N LEU A 332 -22.72 21.93 15.06
CA LEU A 332 -22.92 20.69 14.33
C LEU A 332 -23.60 19.67 15.26
N ASP A 333 -24.88 19.37 14.99
CA ASP A 333 -25.58 18.25 15.59
C ASP A 333 -25.33 16.98 14.77
N THR A 334 -24.49 16.12 15.34
CA THR A 334 -24.23 14.78 14.81
C THR A 334 -25.03 13.69 15.52
N THR A 335 -25.64 14.00 16.65
CA THR A 335 -26.42 13.01 17.42
C THR A 335 -27.67 12.59 16.66
N SER A 336 -28.36 13.56 16.05
CA SER A 336 -29.51 13.33 15.15
C SER A 336 -29.15 12.60 13.85
N LEU A 337 -27.86 12.45 13.53
CA LEU A 337 -27.38 11.72 12.35
C LEU A 337 -27.11 10.24 12.62
N VAL A 338 -27.08 9.81 13.89
CA VAL A 338 -26.84 8.41 14.25
C VAL A 338 -28.13 7.63 14.13
N SER A 339 -28.18 6.66 13.21
CA SER A 339 -29.35 5.79 13.05
C SER A 339 -29.17 4.41 13.68
N HIS A 340 -27.95 3.86 13.71
CA HIS A 340 -27.69 2.54 14.29
C HIS A 340 -26.39 2.51 15.09
N ARG A 341 -26.36 1.61 16.08
CA ARG A 341 -25.20 1.29 16.91
C ARG A 341 -25.03 -0.22 16.95
N PHE A 342 -23.81 -0.68 16.76
CA PHE A 342 -23.44 -2.10 16.78
C PHE A 342 -22.16 -2.28 17.62
N ASP A 343 -21.96 -3.42 18.27
CA ASP A 343 -20.60 -3.79 18.70
C ASP A 343 -19.76 -4.12 17.45
N LEU A 344 -18.44 -3.92 17.53
CA LEU A 344 -17.53 -4.35 16.47
C LEU A 344 -17.74 -5.82 16.05
N SER A 345 -18.10 -6.72 16.97
CA SER A 345 -18.38 -8.13 16.64
C SER A 345 -19.56 -8.30 15.67
N GLU A 346 -20.47 -7.34 15.63
CA GLU A 346 -21.65 -7.33 14.78
C GLU A 346 -21.41 -6.62 13.44
N SER A 347 -20.15 -6.33 13.08
CA SER A 347 -19.84 -5.57 11.87
C SER A 347 -20.37 -6.23 10.60
N VAL A 348 -20.37 -7.57 10.53
CA VAL A 348 -20.90 -8.31 9.37
C VAL A 348 -22.37 -7.98 9.15
N THR A 349 -23.17 -7.97 10.23
CA THR A 349 -24.59 -7.59 10.22
C THR A 349 -24.76 -6.13 9.79
N ALA A 350 -23.94 -5.22 10.33
CA ALA A 350 -23.98 -3.81 9.97
C ALA A 350 -23.70 -3.58 8.46
N TYR A 351 -22.72 -4.28 7.88
CA TYR A 351 -22.46 -4.18 6.43
C TYR A 351 -23.55 -4.84 5.57
N GLN A 352 -24.18 -5.93 6.04
CA GLN A 352 -25.34 -6.51 5.38
C GLN A 352 -26.49 -5.49 5.33
N LEU A 353 -26.77 -4.82 6.45
CA LEU A 353 -27.78 -3.76 6.52
C LEU A 353 -27.52 -2.63 5.51
N ILE A 354 -26.28 -2.14 5.44
CA ILE A 354 -25.87 -1.06 4.54
C ILE A 354 -25.98 -1.44 3.06
N CYS A 355 -25.61 -2.68 2.71
CA CYS A 355 -25.68 -3.16 1.34
C CYS A 355 -27.12 -3.45 0.90
N GLU A 356 -27.95 -4.03 1.76
CA GLU A 356 -29.29 -4.51 1.41
C GLU A 356 -30.38 -3.43 1.48
N ARG A 357 -30.12 -2.29 2.14
CA ARG A 357 -31.05 -1.17 2.24
C ARG A 357 -32.43 -1.55 2.79
N ARG A 358 -32.49 -2.52 3.72
CA ARG A 358 -33.75 -2.99 4.32
C ARG A 358 -34.48 -1.92 5.13
N GLU A 359 -33.73 -0.99 5.71
CA GLU A 359 -34.27 0.12 6.49
C GLU A 359 -33.48 1.42 6.24
N PRO A 360 -34.09 2.60 6.49
CA PRO A 360 -33.41 3.89 6.33
C PRO A 360 -32.17 4.00 7.24
N GLN A 361 -31.02 4.28 6.64
CA GLN A 361 -29.76 4.45 7.37
C GLN A 361 -29.04 5.77 7.08
N LEU A 362 -28.45 6.36 8.12
CA LEU A 362 -27.54 7.50 8.08
C LEU A 362 -26.19 7.09 8.69
N GLY A 363 -25.87 7.60 9.88
CA GLY A 363 -24.65 7.25 10.62
C GLY A 363 -24.80 5.91 11.33
N VAL A 364 -23.94 4.96 11.00
CA VAL A 364 -23.84 3.66 11.68
C VAL A 364 -22.55 3.64 12.50
N LEU A 365 -22.67 3.51 13.81
CA LEU A 365 -21.54 3.51 14.73
C LEU A 365 -21.17 2.10 15.18
N PHE A 366 -19.87 1.83 15.27
CA PHE A 366 -19.36 0.72 16.05
C PHE A 366 -18.88 1.20 17.41
N SER A 367 -19.33 0.51 18.47
CA SER A 367 -18.73 0.55 19.80
C SER A 367 -17.70 -0.56 19.94
N TYR A 368 -16.73 -0.32 20.83
CA TYR A 368 -15.64 -1.25 21.10
C TYR A 368 -15.74 -1.59 22.58
N GLY A 369 -16.06 -2.85 22.89
CA GLY A 369 -16.29 -3.36 24.25
C GLY A 369 -15.19 -3.02 25.26
N ALA A 370 -15.35 -1.85 25.90
CA ALA A 370 -14.77 -1.40 27.16
C ALA A 370 -15.62 -0.22 27.70
N ALA A 371 -16.86 -0.50 28.12
CA ALA A 371 -17.70 0.42 28.90
C ALA A 371 -18.82 -0.28 29.71
N THR A 372 -18.58 -1.48 30.25
CA THR A 372 -19.51 -2.14 31.19
C THR A 372 -18.94 -2.30 32.61
N GLY A 373 -17.91 -1.53 32.96
CA GLY A 373 -17.46 -1.33 34.34
C GLY A 373 -17.67 0.14 34.76
N PRO A 374 -17.75 0.43 36.08
CA PRO A 374 -17.83 1.81 36.56
C PRO A 374 -16.68 2.64 35.97
N ALA A 375 -16.99 3.87 35.57
CA ALA A 375 -16.03 4.79 34.96
C ALA A 375 -14.85 5.02 35.91
N LEU A 376 -13.74 4.32 35.68
CA LEU A 376 -12.46 4.67 36.29
C LEU A 376 -12.09 6.08 35.83
N SER A 377 -11.57 6.90 36.74
CA SER A 377 -11.09 8.22 36.41
C SER A 377 -10.01 8.14 35.29
N PRO A 378 -9.90 9.16 34.40
CA PRO A 378 -9.03 9.11 33.23
C PRO A 378 -7.54 8.81 33.52
N GLU A 379 -7.10 9.05 34.76
CA GLU A 379 -5.73 8.79 35.24
C GLU A 379 -5.50 7.34 35.70
N GLN A 380 -6.56 6.55 35.89
CA GLN A 380 -6.51 5.20 36.49
C GLN A 380 -6.73 4.06 35.48
N ALA A 381 -7.23 4.34 34.27
CA ALA A 381 -7.40 3.33 33.24
C ALA A 381 -6.07 3.12 32.48
N ALA A 382 -5.27 2.13 32.89
CA ALA A 382 -4.11 1.72 32.12
C ALA A 382 -4.54 1.29 30.70
N PRO A 383 -3.82 1.72 29.64
CA PRO A 383 -4.19 1.38 28.27
C PRO A 383 -4.21 -0.14 28.07
N ARG A 384 -5.24 -0.66 27.38
CA ARG A 384 -5.32 -2.09 27.09
C ARG A 384 -4.28 -2.45 26.04
N LEU A 385 -3.12 -2.95 26.47
CA LEU A 385 -2.09 -3.44 25.57
C LEU A 385 -2.56 -4.75 24.92
N LEU A 386 -3.08 -4.66 23.69
CA LEU A 386 -3.48 -5.83 22.92
C LEU A 386 -2.24 -6.61 22.44
N PRO A 387 -2.32 -7.95 22.37
CA PRO A 387 -1.18 -8.77 22.01
C PRO A 387 -0.73 -8.48 20.57
N ARG A 388 0.59 -8.30 20.42
CA ARG A 388 1.28 -8.13 19.13
C ARG A 388 1.60 -9.46 18.46
N THR A 389 1.31 -10.59 19.10
CA THR A 389 1.46 -11.94 18.56
C THR A 389 0.14 -12.68 18.69
N LEU A 390 -0.29 -13.29 17.59
CA LEU A 390 -1.47 -14.15 17.49
C LEU A 390 -1.01 -15.59 17.28
N ALA A 391 -1.36 -16.46 18.22
CA ALA A 391 -1.19 -17.91 18.05
C ALA A 391 -2.27 -18.43 17.09
N LEU A 392 -1.89 -19.33 16.20
CA LEU A 392 -2.75 -19.97 15.20
C LEU A 392 -2.57 -21.48 15.26
N THR A 393 -3.63 -22.22 14.97
CA THR A 393 -3.53 -23.67 14.85
C THR A 393 -2.70 -24.02 13.61
N PRO A 394 -1.55 -24.72 13.74
CA PRO A 394 -0.76 -25.13 12.60
C PRO A 394 -1.57 -26.04 11.67
N GLY A 395 -1.45 -25.85 10.36
CA GLY A 395 -2.10 -26.71 9.37
C GLY A 395 -1.23 -27.92 9.01
N GLY A 396 -1.58 -29.13 9.47
CA GLY A 396 -0.99 -30.40 9.00
C GLY A 396 -0.23 -31.23 10.06
N ASP A 397 -0.11 -32.54 9.79
CA ASP A 397 0.32 -33.62 10.68
C ASP A 397 1.59 -33.33 11.49
N ALA A 398 1.42 -33.30 12.82
CA ALA A 398 2.49 -33.19 13.81
C ALA A 398 3.33 -34.49 13.98
N SER A 399 3.20 -35.48 13.09
CA SER A 399 3.64 -36.87 13.36
C SER A 399 4.97 -37.31 12.72
N SER A 400 5.69 -36.49 11.93
CA SER A 400 6.98 -36.93 11.36
C SER A 400 8.18 -36.59 12.25
N ARG A 401 8.85 -37.64 12.74
CA ARG A 401 10.02 -37.62 13.65
C ARG A 401 11.34 -37.19 12.99
N SER A 402 11.31 -36.28 12.01
CA SER A 402 12.47 -35.56 11.47
C SER A 402 12.06 -34.15 11.07
N SER A 403 11.71 -33.33 12.07
CA SER A 403 11.06 -32.05 11.81
C SER A 403 11.92 -31.12 10.93
N PRO A 404 11.40 -30.60 9.81
CA PRO A 404 12.08 -29.61 8.98
C PRO A 404 12.36 -28.31 9.76
N PRO A 405 13.34 -27.49 9.34
CA PRO A 405 13.74 -26.30 10.07
C PRO A 405 12.59 -25.28 10.14
N GLY A 406 12.35 -24.75 11.34
CA GLY A 406 11.41 -23.66 11.58
C GLY A 406 11.93 -22.34 10.98
N ILE A 407 11.13 -21.74 10.10
CA ILE A 407 11.44 -20.47 9.43
C ILE A 407 10.41 -19.41 9.83
N ALA A 408 10.87 -18.18 10.00
CA ALA A 408 10.01 -17.01 10.08
C ALA A 408 10.08 -16.18 8.79
N LEU A 409 8.93 -15.71 8.31
CA LEU A 409 8.83 -14.83 7.14
C LEU A 409 8.52 -13.41 7.61
N ILE A 410 9.47 -12.49 7.40
CA ILE A 410 9.37 -11.09 7.77
C ILE A 410 8.99 -10.31 6.51
N GLY A 411 7.77 -9.77 6.49
CA GLY A 411 7.16 -9.13 5.33
C GLY A 411 6.08 -10.01 4.70
N ALA A 412 4.82 -9.56 4.78
CA ALA A 412 3.66 -10.24 4.20
C ALA A 412 3.20 -9.60 2.87
N GLY A 413 4.15 -9.15 2.05
CA GLY A 413 3.89 -8.53 0.76
C GLY A 413 3.49 -9.55 -0.32
N ALA A 414 3.09 -9.04 -1.50
CA ALA A 414 2.67 -9.89 -2.62
C ALA A 414 3.74 -10.92 -3.02
N PHE A 415 5.00 -10.50 -3.13
CA PHE A 415 6.12 -11.38 -3.51
C PHE A 415 6.33 -12.52 -2.50
N ALA A 416 6.18 -12.23 -1.21
CA ALA A 416 6.28 -13.23 -0.14
C ALA A 416 5.19 -14.31 -0.28
N HIS A 417 3.95 -13.87 -0.56
CA HIS A 417 2.80 -14.75 -0.73
C HIS A 417 2.84 -15.57 -2.03
N THR A 418 3.22 -14.96 -3.16
CA THR A 418 3.08 -15.60 -4.50
C THR A 418 4.32 -16.33 -4.98
N VAL A 419 5.50 -15.98 -4.50
CA VAL A 419 6.77 -16.53 -5.00
C VAL A 419 7.56 -17.21 -3.90
N LEU A 420 7.95 -16.47 -2.85
CA LEU A 420 8.90 -16.98 -1.85
C LEU A 420 8.33 -18.12 -1.03
N TRP A 421 7.17 -17.92 -0.40
CA TRP A 421 6.59 -18.96 0.45
C TRP A 421 6.29 -20.26 -0.33
N PRO A 422 5.64 -20.23 -1.51
CA PRO A 422 5.45 -21.44 -2.31
C PRO A 422 6.77 -22.15 -2.67
N ALA A 423 7.83 -21.40 -2.99
CA ALA A 423 9.15 -21.97 -3.29
C ALA A 423 9.78 -22.64 -2.05
N LEU A 424 9.75 -21.99 -0.89
CA LEU A 424 10.26 -22.51 0.37
C LEU A 424 9.48 -23.74 0.85
N ARG A 425 8.15 -23.70 0.77
CA ARG A 425 7.29 -24.85 1.08
C ARG A 425 7.62 -26.05 0.20
N HIS A 426 7.80 -25.84 -1.11
CA HIS A 426 8.19 -26.89 -2.04
C HIS A 426 9.59 -27.47 -1.73
N ALA A 427 10.50 -26.64 -1.22
CA ALA A 427 11.80 -27.05 -0.72
C ALA A 427 11.76 -27.80 0.63
N GLY A 428 10.58 -27.96 1.23
CA GLY A 428 10.39 -28.66 2.51
C GLY A 428 10.55 -27.78 3.75
N ALA A 429 10.52 -26.45 3.62
CA ALA A 429 10.55 -25.55 4.77
C ALA A 429 9.25 -25.61 5.58
N ARG A 430 9.36 -25.51 6.91
CA ARG A 430 8.23 -25.30 7.81
C ARG A 430 8.13 -23.83 8.19
N LEU A 431 7.04 -23.19 7.79
CA LEU A 431 6.77 -21.83 8.23
C LEU A 431 6.19 -21.85 9.64
N GLN A 432 6.87 -21.17 10.55
CA GLN A 432 6.46 -21.09 11.93
C GLN A 432 5.79 -19.76 12.25
N VAL A 433 6.41 -18.66 11.83
CA VAL A 433 5.95 -17.30 12.14
C VAL A 433 5.87 -16.47 10.88
N VAL A 434 4.82 -15.66 10.74
CA VAL A 434 4.77 -14.55 9.78
C VAL A 434 4.77 -13.24 10.54
N ALA A 435 5.76 -12.40 10.29
CA ALA A 435 5.88 -11.07 10.89
C ALA A 435 5.62 -9.97 9.87
N SER A 436 4.80 -8.98 10.22
CA SER A 436 4.57 -7.80 9.38
C SER A 436 4.14 -6.60 10.22
N ARG A 437 4.53 -5.40 9.79
CA ARG A 437 3.99 -4.15 10.35
C ARG A 437 2.46 -4.02 10.14
N ASN A 438 1.92 -4.72 9.14
CA ASN A 438 0.49 -4.87 8.91
C ASN A 438 0.04 -6.22 9.49
N GLY A 439 -0.57 -6.20 10.67
CA GLY A 439 -1.04 -7.40 11.38
C GLY A 439 -2.06 -8.21 10.58
N ALA A 440 -2.97 -7.56 9.85
CA ALA A 440 -3.94 -8.24 9.01
C ALA A 440 -3.28 -9.04 7.88
N ALA A 441 -2.29 -8.45 7.21
CA ALA A 441 -1.52 -9.15 6.17
C ALA A 441 -0.73 -10.33 6.75
N ALA A 442 -0.12 -10.17 7.94
CA ALA A 442 0.57 -11.26 8.63
C ALA A 442 -0.38 -12.42 8.98
N ALA A 443 -1.50 -12.12 9.63
CA ALA A 443 -2.49 -13.12 10.04
C ALA A 443 -3.05 -13.89 8.84
N GLN A 444 -3.36 -13.20 7.75
CA GLN A 444 -3.86 -13.85 6.55
C GLN A 444 -2.83 -14.79 5.92
N LEU A 445 -1.59 -14.31 5.71
CA LEU A 445 -0.54 -15.14 5.13
C LEU A 445 -0.22 -16.33 6.04
N ALA A 446 -0.16 -16.12 7.37
CA ALA A 446 0.06 -17.19 8.33
C ALA A 446 -1.01 -18.28 8.25
N ARG A 447 -2.30 -17.91 8.27
CA ARG A 447 -3.41 -18.87 8.13
C ARG A 447 -3.34 -19.66 6.82
N ARG A 448 -3.12 -18.97 5.70
CA ARG A 448 -3.04 -19.62 4.37
C ARG A 448 -1.82 -20.54 4.24
N ALA A 449 -0.72 -20.16 4.88
CA ALA A 449 0.52 -20.92 4.86
C ALA A 449 0.57 -22.05 5.90
N GLY A 450 -0.40 -22.12 6.82
CA GLY A 450 -0.40 -23.07 7.93
C GLY A 450 0.64 -22.76 9.02
N ALA A 451 1.07 -21.49 9.13
CA ALA A 451 2.01 -21.07 10.17
C ALA A 451 1.35 -21.06 11.55
N GLY A 452 2.13 -21.37 12.59
CA GLY A 452 1.64 -21.42 13.97
C GLY A 452 1.46 -20.04 14.60
N GLN A 453 2.05 -18.98 14.05
CA GLN A 453 1.95 -17.64 14.61
C GLN A 453 1.95 -16.54 13.53
N ALA A 454 1.26 -15.44 13.85
CA ALA A 454 1.38 -14.17 13.16
C ALA A 454 1.76 -13.09 14.18
N THR A 455 2.65 -12.15 13.81
CA THR A 455 3.10 -11.13 14.76
C THR A 455 3.43 -9.79 14.10
N THR A 456 3.38 -8.71 14.88
CA THR A 456 3.98 -7.41 14.55
C THR A 456 5.22 -7.12 15.39
N ASP A 457 5.59 -8.04 16.29
CA ASP A 457 6.75 -7.95 17.18
C ASP A 457 7.91 -8.76 16.60
N LEU A 458 8.91 -8.04 16.09
CA LEU A 458 10.09 -8.65 15.50
C LEU A 458 11.01 -9.25 16.57
N ASP A 459 11.11 -8.64 17.75
CA ASP A 459 12.00 -9.11 18.80
C ASP A 459 11.53 -10.47 19.34
N ALA A 460 10.21 -10.68 19.41
CA ALA A 460 9.64 -12.00 19.69
C ALA A 460 10.09 -13.07 18.67
N VAL A 461 10.16 -12.73 17.38
CA VAL A 461 10.62 -13.67 16.33
C VAL A 461 12.12 -13.97 16.46
N LEU A 462 12.92 -12.93 16.69
CA LEU A 462 14.37 -13.06 16.77
C LEU A 462 14.80 -13.78 18.05
N GLY A 463 14.06 -13.62 19.15
CA GLY A 463 14.27 -14.33 20.41
C GLY A 463 13.76 -15.78 20.42
N ASP A 464 12.89 -16.17 19.49
CA ASP A 464 12.29 -17.51 19.49
C ASP A 464 13.34 -18.59 19.12
N PRO A 465 13.72 -19.50 20.04
CA PRO A 465 14.73 -20.52 19.78
C PRO A 465 14.30 -21.56 18.73
N THR A 466 13.01 -21.69 18.48
CA THR A 466 12.47 -22.65 17.50
C THR A 466 12.49 -22.11 16.07
N VAL A 467 12.66 -20.79 15.89
CA VAL A 467 12.98 -20.16 14.60
C VAL A 467 14.48 -20.28 14.35
N ARG A 468 14.87 -21.09 13.36
CA ARG A 468 16.27 -21.28 12.94
C ARG A 468 16.70 -20.30 11.85
N ALA A 469 15.76 -19.84 11.03
CA ALA A 469 16.03 -18.95 9.93
C ALA A 469 14.94 -17.89 9.76
N VAL A 470 15.34 -16.72 9.27
CA VAL A 470 14.42 -15.66 8.85
C VAL A 470 14.53 -15.43 7.35
N VAL A 471 13.37 -15.19 6.72
CA VAL A 471 13.24 -14.80 5.32
C VAL A 471 12.71 -13.37 5.29
N ILE A 472 13.51 -12.42 4.84
CA ILE A 472 13.19 -11.00 4.81
C ILE A 472 12.69 -10.64 3.40
N ALA A 473 11.44 -10.21 3.32
CA ALA A 473 10.73 -9.84 2.10
C ALA A 473 10.00 -8.49 2.28
N THR A 474 10.66 -7.55 2.93
CA THR A 474 10.18 -6.20 3.22
C THR A 474 10.55 -5.21 2.09
N ARG A 475 10.43 -3.90 2.34
CA ARG A 475 10.96 -2.87 1.44
C ARG A 475 12.47 -2.74 1.63
N HIS A 476 13.17 -2.26 0.59
CA HIS A 476 14.63 -2.34 0.50
C HIS A 476 15.36 -1.63 1.64
N ASP A 477 14.85 -0.47 2.08
CA ASP A 477 15.35 0.32 3.21
C ASP A 477 15.53 -0.46 4.51
N SER A 478 14.67 -1.44 4.75
CA SER A 478 14.70 -2.23 5.97
C SER A 478 15.58 -3.48 5.88
N HIS A 479 16.08 -3.86 4.70
CA HIS A 479 16.78 -5.13 4.52
C HIS A 479 18.04 -5.24 5.37
N ALA A 480 18.93 -4.24 5.30
CA ALA A 480 20.20 -4.27 6.02
C ALA A 480 20.01 -4.31 7.55
N GLU A 481 19.13 -3.48 8.10
CA GLU A 481 18.81 -3.46 9.54
C GLU A 481 18.28 -4.82 10.01
N LEU A 482 17.30 -5.38 9.30
CA LEU A 482 16.69 -6.66 9.63
C LEU A 482 17.69 -7.81 9.52
N THR A 483 18.55 -7.80 8.50
CA THR A 483 19.64 -8.77 8.34
C THR A 483 20.63 -8.68 9.50
N CYS A 484 21.07 -7.47 9.89
CA CYS A 484 21.98 -7.28 11.01
C CYS A 484 21.38 -7.82 12.32
N ARG A 485 20.12 -7.48 12.61
CA ARG A 485 19.42 -7.97 13.81
C ARG A 485 19.30 -9.48 13.82
N ALA A 486 18.97 -10.10 12.69
CA ALA A 486 18.87 -11.54 12.58
C ALA A 486 20.21 -12.27 12.73
N LEU A 487 21.29 -11.74 12.14
CA LEU A 487 22.65 -12.27 12.31
C LEU A 487 23.10 -12.22 13.77
N ARG A 488 22.86 -11.10 14.47
CA ARG A 488 23.17 -10.94 15.90
C ARG A 488 22.34 -11.87 16.79
N ALA A 489 21.05 -12.03 16.48
CA ALA A 489 20.18 -13.01 17.12
C ALA A 489 20.49 -14.47 16.72
N GLY A 490 21.44 -14.65 15.81
CA GLY A 490 21.98 -15.94 15.50
C GLY A 490 21.18 -16.79 14.54
N LYS A 491 20.29 -16.16 13.77
CA LYS A 491 19.44 -16.82 12.79
C LYS A 491 20.17 -16.92 11.45
N ALA A 492 19.89 -17.99 10.70
CA ALA A 492 20.19 -17.99 9.27
C ALA A 492 19.31 -16.95 8.56
N VAL A 493 19.84 -16.29 7.54
CA VAL A 493 19.16 -15.19 6.87
C VAL A 493 19.03 -15.47 5.37
N TYR A 494 17.80 -15.45 4.87
CA TYR A 494 17.49 -15.19 3.47
C TYR A 494 16.95 -13.77 3.39
N VAL A 495 17.54 -12.90 2.58
CA VAL A 495 17.03 -11.55 2.35
C VAL A 495 16.74 -11.36 0.87
N ALA A 496 15.55 -10.85 0.53
CA ALA A 496 15.26 -10.44 -0.83
C ALA A 496 16.26 -9.36 -1.27
N LYS A 497 16.53 -9.26 -2.57
CA LYS A 497 17.39 -8.20 -3.09
C LYS A 497 16.75 -6.81 -2.95
N PRO A 498 17.55 -5.75 -2.84
CA PRO A 498 19.01 -5.75 -2.65
C PRO A 498 19.38 -6.03 -1.18
N LEU A 499 20.65 -6.34 -0.89
CA LEU A 499 21.10 -6.51 0.50
C LEU A 499 21.08 -5.19 1.30
N ALA A 500 21.46 -4.11 0.63
CA ALA A 500 21.56 -2.76 1.16
C ALA A 500 21.28 -1.74 0.04
N ILE A 501 20.86 -0.53 0.39
CA ILE A 501 20.61 0.56 -0.57
C ILE A 501 21.70 1.64 -0.57
N ASP A 502 22.64 1.59 0.36
CA ASP A 502 23.80 2.48 0.47
C ASP A 502 25.00 1.75 1.11
N GLU A 503 26.16 2.43 1.12
CA GLU A 503 27.42 1.87 1.63
C GLU A 503 27.41 1.69 3.16
N ASP A 504 26.75 2.57 3.91
CA ASP A 504 26.69 2.50 5.37
C ASP A 504 25.90 1.25 5.82
N GLN A 505 24.77 0.99 5.16
CA GLN A 505 23.99 -0.21 5.35
C GLN A 505 24.77 -1.48 5.00
N LEU A 506 25.53 -1.45 3.90
CA LEU A 506 26.32 -2.60 3.47
C LEU A 506 27.46 -2.89 4.45
N ALA A 507 28.15 -1.85 4.91
CA ALA A 507 29.19 -1.93 5.94
C ALA A 507 28.63 -2.46 7.27
N ALA A 508 27.43 -2.03 7.66
CA ALA A 508 26.76 -2.54 8.86
C ALA A 508 26.48 -4.05 8.77
N VAL A 509 26.05 -4.56 7.60
CA VAL A 509 25.84 -6.00 7.38
C VAL A 509 27.16 -6.75 7.41
N GLU A 510 28.21 -6.23 6.78
CA GLU A 510 29.56 -6.81 6.82
C GLU A 510 30.08 -6.95 8.24
N HIS A 511 29.98 -5.87 9.03
CA HIS A 511 30.36 -5.89 10.42
C HIS A 511 29.54 -6.90 11.24
N ALA A 512 28.21 -6.93 11.06
CA ALA A 512 27.35 -7.88 11.78
C ALA A 512 27.66 -9.34 11.43
N HIS A 513 27.98 -9.64 10.17
CA HIS A 513 28.39 -10.97 9.72
C HIS A 513 29.74 -11.38 10.31
N GLN A 514 30.73 -10.48 10.29
CA GLN A 514 32.05 -10.72 10.90
C GLN A 514 31.94 -11.01 12.39
N GLN A 515 31.19 -10.20 13.14
CA GLN A 515 30.94 -10.42 14.57
C GLN A 515 30.25 -11.77 14.83
N ALA A 516 29.23 -12.11 14.04
CA ALA A 516 28.56 -13.40 14.16
C ALA A 516 29.47 -14.58 13.77
N THR A 517 30.42 -14.39 12.87
CA THR A 517 31.43 -15.40 12.50
C THR A 517 32.42 -15.64 13.65
N LEU A 518 32.88 -14.57 14.33
CA LEU A 518 33.78 -14.70 15.48
C LEU A 518 33.12 -15.34 16.69
N ALA A 519 31.81 -15.17 16.85
CA ALA A 519 31.05 -15.71 17.98
C ALA A 519 30.62 -17.18 17.80
N ARG A 520 30.99 -17.86 16.71
CA ARG A 520 30.44 -19.17 16.33
C ARG A 520 31.50 -20.09 15.73
N GLU A 521 31.29 -21.39 15.88
CA GLU A 521 32.14 -22.41 15.25
C GLU A 521 31.96 -22.48 13.73
N ALA A 522 30.76 -22.13 13.23
CA ALA A 522 30.44 -22.10 11.80
C ALA A 522 30.02 -20.69 11.37
N PRO A 523 30.43 -20.24 10.16
CA PRO A 523 30.05 -18.93 9.67
C PRO A 523 28.52 -18.82 9.51
N PRO A 524 27.92 -17.66 9.81
CA PRO A 524 26.48 -17.50 9.71
C PRO A 524 26.04 -17.57 8.25
N LEU A 525 24.94 -18.30 8.02
CA LEU A 525 24.32 -18.41 6.71
C LEU A 525 23.58 -17.12 6.37
N LEU A 526 24.05 -16.42 5.33
CA LEU A 526 23.36 -15.31 4.68
C LEU A 526 23.22 -15.61 3.19
N LEU A 527 22.01 -15.51 2.67
CA LEU A 527 21.70 -15.56 1.25
C LEU A 527 20.94 -14.30 0.84
N VAL A 528 21.41 -13.64 -0.21
CA VAL A 528 20.64 -12.60 -0.92
C VAL A 528 19.85 -13.27 -2.04
N GLY A 529 18.61 -12.83 -2.26
CA GLY A 529 17.66 -13.36 -3.25
C GLY A 529 18.05 -13.11 -4.71
N PHE A 530 19.31 -13.38 -5.08
CA PHE A 530 19.81 -13.32 -6.44
C PHE A 530 19.43 -14.57 -7.24
N ASN A 531 18.13 -14.79 -7.40
CA ASN A 531 17.59 -16.06 -7.91
C ASN A 531 18.09 -16.49 -9.31
N ARG A 532 18.60 -15.57 -10.13
CA ARG A 532 18.98 -15.82 -11.54
C ARG A 532 20.10 -16.83 -11.69
N ARG A 533 21.09 -16.83 -10.80
CA ARG A 533 22.18 -17.83 -10.81
C ARG A 533 21.66 -19.25 -10.59
N PHE A 534 20.52 -19.41 -9.91
CA PHE A 534 19.92 -20.71 -9.63
C PHE A 534 19.01 -21.21 -10.75
N ALA A 535 18.70 -20.37 -11.74
CA ALA A 535 17.84 -20.77 -12.85
C ALA A 535 18.47 -21.93 -13.64
N PRO A 536 17.67 -22.92 -14.10
CA PRO A 536 18.19 -24.10 -14.79
C PRO A 536 19.09 -23.76 -15.99
N HIS A 537 18.71 -22.74 -16.77
CA HIS A 537 19.48 -22.30 -17.93
C HIS A 537 20.77 -21.56 -17.56
N ALA A 538 20.79 -20.78 -16.46
CA ALA A 538 22.04 -20.15 -15.99
C ALA A 538 23.02 -21.20 -15.45
N ARG A 539 22.55 -22.14 -14.62
CA ARG A 539 23.38 -23.24 -14.11
C ARG A 539 23.97 -24.06 -15.26
N ARG A 540 23.14 -24.40 -16.26
CA ARG A 540 23.61 -25.13 -17.43
C ARG A 540 24.63 -24.33 -18.26
N ALA A 541 24.40 -23.03 -18.44
CA ALA A 541 25.36 -22.17 -19.12
C ALA A 541 26.70 -22.15 -18.35
N ARG A 542 26.66 -22.00 -17.03
CA ARG A 542 27.86 -22.00 -16.18
C ARG A 542 28.63 -23.33 -16.25
N GLU A 543 27.93 -24.47 -16.19
CA GLU A 543 28.54 -25.79 -16.37
C GLU A 543 29.28 -25.92 -17.70
N LEU A 544 28.67 -25.44 -18.80
CA LEU A 544 29.26 -25.51 -20.14
C LEU A 544 30.46 -24.57 -20.29
N LEU A 545 30.39 -23.37 -19.72
CA LEU A 545 31.47 -22.37 -19.78
C LEU A 545 32.68 -22.81 -18.95
N ALA A 546 32.44 -23.46 -17.80
CA ALA A 546 33.50 -23.93 -16.92
C ALA A 546 34.43 -24.98 -17.58
N THR A 547 33.97 -25.69 -18.62
CA THR A 547 34.82 -26.65 -19.35
C THR A 547 35.79 -26.00 -20.33
N LEU A 548 35.53 -24.75 -20.75
CA LEU A 548 36.35 -24.06 -21.73
C LEU A 548 37.57 -23.37 -21.10
N ARG A 549 37.45 -22.93 -19.83
CA ARG A 549 38.51 -22.22 -19.07
C ARG A 549 39.18 -21.09 -19.87
N ARG A 550 38.37 -20.26 -20.53
CA ARG A 550 38.81 -19.11 -21.34
C ARG A 550 38.01 -17.87 -20.98
N PRO A 551 38.56 -16.67 -21.19
CA PRO A 551 37.81 -15.43 -21.05
C PRO A 551 36.54 -15.45 -21.88
N LEU A 552 35.49 -14.82 -21.36
CA LEU A 552 34.20 -14.72 -22.03
C LEU A 552 33.74 -13.27 -22.16
N THR A 553 32.87 -13.04 -23.14
CA THR A 553 32.14 -11.78 -23.30
C THR A 553 30.65 -12.07 -23.15
N VAL A 554 29.98 -11.35 -22.24
CA VAL A 554 28.52 -11.43 -22.07
C VAL A 554 27.87 -10.12 -22.47
N VAL A 555 26.83 -10.19 -23.31
CA VAL A 555 25.91 -9.09 -23.57
C VAL A 555 24.56 -9.45 -22.96
N LEU A 556 24.09 -8.66 -21.99
CA LEU A 556 22.86 -8.89 -21.25
C LEU A 556 21.91 -7.71 -21.45
N THR A 557 20.77 -7.95 -22.06
CA THR A 557 19.74 -6.92 -22.30
C THR A 557 18.52 -7.19 -21.43
N VAL A 558 18.09 -6.16 -20.71
CA VAL A 558 16.95 -6.18 -19.80
C VAL A 558 15.99 -5.06 -20.16
N ASN A 559 14.86 -5.42 -20.78
CA ASN A 559 13.72 -4.55 -21.00
C ASN A 559 12.87 -4.47 -19.72
N ALA A 560 13.33 -3.69 -18.75
CA ALA A 560 12.75 -3.59 -17.42
C ALA A 560 11.37 -2.89 -17.40
N GLY A 561 11.00 -2.18 -18.48
CA GLY A 561 9.76 -1.41 -18.62
C GLY A 561 9.69 -0.19 -17.70
N SER A 562 8.69 0.68 -17.82
CA SER A 562 8.58 1.88 -16.97
C SER A 562 7.87 1.59 -15.64
N VAL A 563 8.27 2.31 -14.59
CA VAL A 563 7.62 2.32 -13.28
C VAL A 563 7.10 3.74 -13.00
N PRO A 564 5.85 3.91 -12.52
CA PRO A 564 5.29 5.24 -12.26
C PRO A 564 6.19 6.09 -11.33
N PRO A 565 6.34 7.41 -11.59
CA PRO A 565 7.23 8.28 -10.82
C PRO A 565 6.99 8.28 -9.30
N GLU A 566 5.75 8.10 -8.88
CA GLU A 566 5.32 8.08 -7.48
C GLU A 566 5.54 6.72 -6.77
N HIS A 567 6.03 5.71 -7.49
CA HIS A 567 6.31 4.41 -6.91
C HIS A 567 7.49 4.48 -5.93
N TRP A 568 7.39 3.79 -4.79
CA TRP A 568 8.38 3.83 -3.71
C TRP A 568 9.80 3.42 -4.13
N VAL A 569 9.95 2.72 -5.25
CA VAL A 569 11.27 2.30 -5.76
C VAL A 569 12.14 3.51 -6.14
N HIS A 570 11.51 4.62 -6.51
CA HIS A 570 12.17 5.88 -6.91
C HIS A 570 12.54 6.76 -5.73
N ASP A 571 11.90 6.53 -4.57
CA ASP A 571 12.35 7.14 -3.33
C ASP A 571 13.70 6.55 -2.95
N ARG A 572 14.74 7.38 -2.95
CA ARG A 572 16.12 6.93 -2.70
C ARG A 572 16.30 6.40 -1.28
N ALA A 573 15.54 6.90 -0.31
CA ALA A 573 15.60 6.44 1.07
C ALA A 573 14.83 5.15 1.33
N ILE A 574 13.88 4.79 0.44
CA ILE A 574 13.05 3.57 0.58
C ILE A 574 13.48 2.48 -0.39
N GLY A 575 13.58 2.83 -1.67
CA GLY A 575 13.81 1.89 -2.78
C GLY A 575 15.22 1.86 -3.31
N GLY A 576 16.00 2.93 -3.14
CA GLY A 576 17.35 3.06 -3.67
C GLY A 576 17.42 3.20 -5.20
N GLY A 577 16.30 3.31 -5.91
CA GLY A 577 16.27 3.33 -7.38
C GLY A 577 16.36 1.93 -8.01
N ARG A 578 16.20 1.88 -9.33
CA ARG A 578 16.06 0.61 -10.06
C ARG A 578 17.37 -0.11 -10.33
N LEU A 579 18.49 0.59 -10.44
CA LEU A 579 19.79 -0.04 -10.58
C LEU A 579 20.10 -0.87 -9.32
N ILE A 580 20.01 -0.24 -8.15
CA ILE A 580 20.19 -0.92 -6.86
C ILE A 580 19.10 -1.98 -6.67
N GLY A 581 17.84 -1.60 -6.88
CA GLY A 581 16.70 -2.43 -6.57
C GLY A 581 16.45 -3.60 -7.51
N GLU A 582 16.87 -3.59 -8.78
CA GLU A 582 16.59 -4.66 -9.75
C GLU A 582 17.82 -5.05 -10.59
N ALA A 583 18.67 -4.09 -10.99
CA ALA A 583 19.84 -4.40 -11.81
C ALA A 583 20.90 -5.26 -11.09
N CYS A 584 20.90 -5.25 -9.75
CA CYS A 584 21.72 -6.13 -8.92
C CYS A 584 21.58 -7.62 -9.26
N HIS A 585 20.40 -8.10 -9.68
CA HIS A 585 20.22 -9.48 -10.15
C HIS A 585 21.09 -9.83 -11.36
N PHE A 586 21.35 -8.84 -12.20
CA PHE A 586 22.02 -9.03 -13.47
C PHE A 586 23.53 -8.84 -13.32
N ILE A 587 23.95 -7.94 -12.44
CA ILE A 587 25.35 -7.86 -11.99
C ILE A 587 25.76 -9.19 -11.33
N ASP A 588 24.89 -9.73 -10.45
CA ASP A 588 25.04 -11.06 -9.88
C ASP A 588 25.17 -12.16 -10.94
N LEU A 589 24.26 -12.16 -11.92
CA LEU A 589 24.25 -13.15 -13.00
C LEU A 589 25.53 -13.10 -13.85
N LEU A 590 26.01 -11.90 -14.18
CA LEU A 590 27.26 -11.72 -14.93
C LEU A 590 28.44 -12.28 -14.14
N ARG A 591 28.53 -11.95 -12.84
CA ARG A 591 29.54 -12.49 -11.93
C ARG A 591 29.47 -14.01 -11.78
N PHE A 592 28.27 -14.58 -11.72
CA PHE A 592 28.07 -16.02 -11.68
C PHE A 592 28.53 -16.71 -12.97
N LEU A 593 28.15 -16.18 -14.14
CA LEU A 593 28.51 -16.77 -15.44
C LEU A 593 30.02 -16.72 -15.70
N ALA A 594 30.64 -15.56 -15.46
CA ALA A 594 32.10 -15.42 -15.50
C ALA A 594 32.77 -16.37 -14.49
N GLY A 595 32.22 -16.43 -13.27
CA GLY A 595 32.75 -17.22 -12.18
C GLY A 595 34.14 -16.75 -11.73
N GLN A 596 34.42 -15.46 -11.92
CA GLN A 596 35.66 -14.77 -11.60
C GLN A 596 35.34 -13.45 -10.90
N PRO A 597 36.15 -12.97 -9.95
CA PRO A 597 35.94 -11.70 -9.25
C PRO A 597 35.75 -10.50 -10.20
N ILE A 598 34.93 -9.54 -9.77
CA ILE A 598 34.72 -8.26 -10.48
C ILE A 598 35.94 -7.39 -10.21
N ALA A 599 36.70 -7.08 -11.26
CA ALA A 599 37.89 -6.23 -11.18
C ALA A 599 37.57 -4.74 -11.40
N ARG A 600 36.60 -4.44 -12.27
CA ARG A 600 36.19 -3.06 -12.56
C ARG A 600 34.70 -2.97 -12.87
N VAL A 601 34.10 -1.87 -12.44
CA VAL A 601 32.72 -1.48 -12.75
C VAL A 601 32.75 -0.11 -13.42
N ASP A 602 32.03 0.01 -14.52
CA ASP A 602 31.69 1.28 -15.15
C ASP A 602 30.18 1.35 -15.41
N ALA A 603 29.60 2.55 -15.43
CA ALA A 603 28.19 2.72 -15.72
C ALA A 603 27.84 4.10 -16.26
N GLN A 604 26.90 4.13 -17.19
CA GLN A 604 26.37 5.34 -17.79
C GLN A 604 24.85 5.27 -17.84
N SER A 605 24.17 6.29 -17.29
CA SER A 605 22.72 6.44 -17.46
C SER A 605 22.38 7.00 -18.83
N LEU A 606 21.17 6.69 -19.31
CA LEU A 606 20.62 7.34 -20.49
C LEU A 606 20.08 8.73 -20.12
N ALA A 607 20.37 9.75 -20.95
CA ALA A 607 19.95 11.12 -20.70
C ALA A 607 18.42 11.24 -20.52
N GLY A 608 18.00 11.93 -19.46
CA GLY A 608 16.58 12.07 -19.09
C GLY A 608 15.90 10.78 -18.64
N GLN A 609 16.63 9.67 -18.50
CA GLN A 609 16.08 8.36 -18.11
C GLN A 609 16.93 7.73 -16.99
N PRO A 610 16.76 8.18 -15.74
CA PRO A 610 17.59 7.73 -14.61
C PRO A 610 17.42 6.24 -14.28
N ASP A 611 16.35 5.61 -14.77
CA ASP A 611 16.07 4.19 -14.64
C ASP A 611 16.77 3.31 -15.69
N SER A 612 17.37 3.92 -16.71
CA SER A 612 18.04 3.22 -17.81
C SER A 612 19.54 3.45 -17.73
N ALA A 613 20.31 2.37 -17.75
CA ALA A 613 21.77 2.45 -17.71
C ALA A 613 22.43 1.32 -18.50
N VAL A 614 23.61 1.62 -19.02
CA VAL A 614 24.56 0.60 -19.49
C VAL A 614 25.60 0.42 -18.40
N VAL A 615 25.77 -0.80 -17.91
CA VAL A 615 26.76 -1.17 -16.89
C VAL A 615 27.77 -2.12 -17.52
N THR A 616 29.06 -1.81 -17.38
CA THR A 616 30.16 -2.63 -17.88
C THR A 616 30.95 -3.21 -16.72
N LEU A 617 31.18 -4.52 -16.75
CA LEU A 617 31.96 -5.26 -15.77
C LEU A 617 33.19 -5.85 -16.45
N ALA A 618 34.37 -5.67 -15.86
CA ALA A 618 35.56 -6.43 -16.20
C ALA A 618 35.87 -7.41 -15.06
N PHE A 619 36.27 -8.63 -15.41
CA PHE A 619 36.57 -9.69 -14.46
C PHE A 619 38.07 -9.99 -14.40
N ALA A 620 38.51 -10.59 -13.30
CA ALA A 620 39.93 -10.83 -13.03
C ALA A 620 40.67 -11.69 -14.08
N ASP A 621 39.96 -12.56 -14.81
CA ASP A 621 40.53 -13.40 -15.86
C ASP A 621 40.55 -12.73 -17.25
N GLY A 622 40.14 -11.46 -17.35
CA GLY A 622 40.00 -10.73 -18.61
C GLY A 622 38.64 -10.91 -19.29
N SER A 623 37.71 -11.66 -18.70
CA SER A 623 36.32 -11.69 -19.17
C SER A 623 35.67 -10.31 -19.03
N SER A 624 34.66 -10.04 -19.84
CA SER A 624 33.86 -8.82 -19.77
C SER A 624 32.37 -9.08 -19.87
N GLY A 625 31.57 -8.22 -19.27
CA GLY A 625 30.12 -8.25 -19.32
C GLY A 625 29.55 -6.86 -19.52
N VAL A 626 28.55 -6.72 -20.39
CA VAL A 626 27.79 -5.49 -20.58
C VAL A 626 26.32 -5.76 -20.28
N LEU A 627 25.75 -4.97 -19.39
CA LEU A 627 24.34 -4.97 -19.05
C LEU A 627 23.67 -3.72 -19.64
N HIS A 628 22.78 -3.91 -20.60
CA HIS A 628 21.82 -2.92 -21.04
C HIS A 628 20.56 -3.02 -20.19
N TYR A 629 20.43 -2.18 -19.18
CA TYR A 629 19.25 -2.08 -18.33
C TYR A 629 18.35 -0.94 -18.81
N LEU A 630 17.18 -1.26 -19.38
CA LEU A 630 16.38 -0.33 -20.19
C LEU A 630 14.93 -0.25 -19.67
N SER A 631 14.45 0.95 -19.33
CA SER A 631 13.08 1.18 -18.83
C SER A 631 12.11 1.71 -19.89
N GLN A 632 12.60 2.09 -21.08
CA GLN A 632 11.85 2.69 -22.18
C GLN A 632 11.37 1.70 -23.24
N GLY A 633 11.73 0.42 -23.12
CA GLY A 633 11.30 -0.59 -24.07
C GLY A 633 9.81 -0.92 -23.95
N HIS A 634 9.20 -1.28 -25.08
CA HIS A 634 7.78 -1.65 -25.12
C HIS A 634 7.53 -2.98 -24.40
N ARG A 635 6.43 -3.08 -23.65
CA ARG A 635 6.10 -4.27 -22.84
C ARG A 635 5.89 -5.54 -23.65
N ALA A 636 5.59 -5.47 -24.94
CA ALA A 636 5.46 -6.66 -25.78
C ALA A 636 6.80 -7.36 -26.09
N PHE A 637 7.93 -6.66 -25.92
CA PHE A 637 9.25 -7.22 -26.16
C PHE A 637 9.70 -8.07 -24.95
N PRO A 638 10.32 -9.25 -25.15
CA PRO A 638 10.78 -10.11 -24.07
C PRO A 638 11.67 -9.38 -23.06
N LYS A 639 11.51 -9.72 -21.78
CA LYS A 639 12.15 -8.95 -20.71
C LYS A 639 13.66 -9.10 -20.69
N GLU A 640 14.20 -10.29 -20.90
CA GLU A 640 15.59 -10.59 -20.54
C GLU A 640 16.27 -11.51 -21.56
N ARG A 641 17.46 -11.13 -22.03
CA ARG A 641 18.26 -11.90 -22.99
C ARG A 641 19.74 -11.81 -22.67
N ALA A 642 20.45 -12.93 -22.66
CA ALA A 642 21.90 -12.98 -22.52
C ALA A 642 22.54 -13.70 -23.71
N GLU A 643 23.60 -13.12 -24.26
CA GLU A 643 24.44 -13.69 -25.31
C GLU A 643 25.87 -13.82 -24.77
N ILE A 644 26.45 -15.01 -24.86
CA ILE A 644 27.72 -15.34 -24.22
C ILE A 644 28.66 -15.93 -25.26
N PHE A 645 29.83 -15.31 -25.44
CA PHE A 645 30.85 -15.71 -26.39
C PHE A 645 32.08 -16.22 -25.65
N CYS A 646 32.57 -17.41 -25.97
CA CYS A 646 33.75 -17.99 -25.34
C CYS A 646 34.41 -19.02 -26.28
N GLY A 647 35.66 -18.79 -26.68
CA GLY A 647 36.49 -19.79 -27.37
C GLY A 647 35.88 -20.41 -28.64
N GLY A 648 35.25 -19.61 -29.50
CA GLY A 648 34.59 -20.10 -30.72
C GLY A 648 33.22 -20.76 -30.48
N ARG A 649 32.67 -20.62 -29.27
CA ARG A 649 31.35 -21.10 -28.89
C ARG A 649 30.45 -19.94 -28.49
N VAL A 650 29.14 -20.11 -28.68
CA VAL A 650 28.13 -19.09 -28.34
C VAL A 650 26.95 -19.71 -27.60
N LEU A 651 26.51 -19.10 -26.50
CA LEU A 651 25.24 -19.42 -25.85
C LEU A 651 24.29 -18.23 -25.94
N ARG A 652 23.01 -18.51 -26.13
CA ARG A 652 21.95 -17.49 -26.01
C ARG A 652 20.87 -17.97 -25.06
N LEU A 653 20.66 -17.20 -23.98
CA LEU A 653 19.54 -17.36 -23.06
C LEU A 653 18.46 -16.36 -23.45
N ASP A 654 17.26 -16.84 -23.76
CA ASP A 654 16.11 -16.00 -24.07
C ASP A 654 14.99 -16.20 -23.03
N ASN A 655 14.75 -15.13 -22.27
CA ASN A 655 13.69 -14.92 -21.31
C ASN A 655 13.45 -16.07 -20.32
N TRP A 656 14.52 -16.82 -19.98
CA TRP A 656 14.49 -18.00 -19.11
C TRP A 656 13.58 -19.13 -19.59
N ARG A 657 13.27 -19.14 -20.89
CA ARG A 657 12.49 -20.21 -21.55
C ARG A 657 13.37 -21.01 -22.49
N ARG A 658 14.32 -20.37 -23.16
CA ARG A 658 15.17 -21.01 -24.17
C ARG A 658 16.65 -20.80 -23.85
N LEU A 659 17.43 -21.87 -24.03
CA LEU A 659 18.89 -21.83 -24.09
C LEU A 659 19.33 -22.45 -25.42
N GLU A 660 19.98 -21.65 -26.25
CA GLU A 660 20.54 -22.04 -27.55
C GLU A 660 22.06 -22.11 -27.46
N LEU A 661 22.64 -23.01 -28.23
CA LEU A 661 24.05 -23.38 -28.16
C LEU A 661 24.60 -23.49 -29.58
N TRP A 662 25.75 -22.87 -29.85
CA TRP A 662 26.49 -22.97 -31.11
C TRP A 662 27.91 -23.44 -30.87
N GLY A 663 28.36 -24.38 -31.69
CA GLY A 663 29.69 -24.98 -31.64
C GLY A 663 29.79 -26.26 -30.80
N TRP A 664 28.88 -26.59 -29.88
CA TRP A 664 29.01 -27.85 -29.13
C TRP A 664 28.69 -29.09 -30.00
N PRO A 665 29.48 -30.18 -29.92
CA PRO A 665 29.28 -31.40 -30.73
C PRO A 665 27.92 -32.08 -30.55
N VAL A 666 27.26 -31.87 -29.40
CA VAL A 666 25.97 -32.48 -29.04
C VAL A 666 24.94 -31.40 -28.64
N ALA A 667 24.98 -30.22 -29.28
CA ALA A 667 24.12 -29.09 -28.94
C ALA A 667 22.65 -29.34 -29.28
N ARG A 668 21.80 -29.59 -28.27
CA ARG A 668 20.33 -29.42 -28.40
C ARG A 668 19.91 -28.15 -27.69
N THR A 669 19.17 -27.29 -28.41
CA THR A 669 18.43 -26.18 -27.81
C THR A 669 17.54 -26.72 -26.71
N ARG A 670 17.62 -26.18 -25.50
CA ARG A 670 16.70 -26.52 -24.40
C ARG A 670 15.58 -25.51 -24.34
N ARG A 671 14.34 -26.01 -24.31
CA ARG A 671 13.12 -25.20 -24.14
C ARG A 671 12.39 -25.65 -22.90
N LEU A 672 11.97 -24.70 -22.08
CA LEU A 672 11.08 -24.91 -20.95
C LEU A 672 9.66 -24.49 -21.36
N LEU A 673 8.67 -25.23 -20.89
CA LEU A 673 7.26 -24.91 -21.14
C LEU A 673 6.87 -23.57 -20.52
N ARG A 674 7.44 -23.26 -19.34
CA ARG A 674 7.20 -22.04 -18.57
C ARG A 674 8.52 -21.35 -18.24
N GLN A 675 8.44 -20.07 -17.94
CA GLN A 675 9.59 -19.30 -17.48
C GLN A 675 10.06 -19.82 -16.12
N ASP A 676 11.35 -20.12 -15.98
CA ASP A 676 11.96 -20.47 -14.68
C ASP A 676 13.16 -19.58 -14.39
N LYS A 677 12.93 -18.62 -13.48
CA LYS A 677 13.94 -17.65 -13.05
C LYS A 677 14.80 -18.15 -11.90
N GLY A 678 14.59 -19.37 -11.39
CA GLY A 678 15.43 -19.98 -10.35
C GLY A 678 14.94 -19.84 -8.91
N HIS A 679 13.78 -19.21 -8.63
CA HIS A 679 13.29 -19.03 -7.26
C HIS A 679 13.13 -20.34 -6.48
N ARG A 680 12.64 -21.41 -7.13
CA ARG A 680 12.49 -22.73 -6.48
C ARG A 680 13.85 -23.36 -6.16
N ALA A 681 14.79 -23.27 -7.10
CA ALA A 681 16.13 -23.82 -6.94
C ALA A 681 16.92 -23.05 -5.87
N GLU A 682 16.77 -21.73 -5.80
CA GLU A 682 17.34 -20.88 -4.75
C GLU A 682 16.78 -21.22 -3.37
N ALA A 683 15.45 -21.33 -3.24
CA ALA A 683 14.81 -21.75 -1.99
C ALA A 683 15.26 -23.14 -1.53
N ALA A 684 15.38 -24.09 -2.47
CA ALA A 684 15.90 -25.42 -2.20
C ALA A 684 17.36 -25.39 -1.70
N ALA A 685 18.20 -24.57 -2.33
CA ALA A 685 19.59 -24.39 -1.92
C ALA A 685 19.69 -23.78 -0.51
N PHE A 686 18.84 -22.80 -0.18
CA PHE A 686 18.76 -22.21 1.15
C PHE A 686 18.33 -23.24 2.21
N VAL A 687 17.24 -23.98 1.97
CA VAL A 687 16.74 -24.98 2.92
C VAL A 687 17.77 -26.11 3.12
N ALA A 688 18.46 -26.53 2.06
CA ALA A 688 19.55 -27.49 2.17
C ALA A 688 20.71 -26.97 3.04
N ALA A 689 21.07 -25.69 2.89
CA ALA A 689 22.13 -25.04 3.67
C ALA A 689 21.78 -24.81 5.15
N LEU A 690 20.51 -25.00 5.56
CA LEU A 690 20.13 -24.95 6.97
C LEU A 690 20.60 -26.18 7.75
N ARG A 691 20.99 -27.28 7.09
CA ARG A 691 21.49 -28.50 7.74
C ARG A 691 22.85 -28.24 8.38
N PRO A 692 23.13 -28.80 9.58
CA PRO A 692 24.46 -28.70 10.19
C PRO A 692 25.56 -29.15 9.23
N GLY A 693 26.66 -28.40 9.17
CA GLY A 693 27.83 -28.69 8.32
C GLY A 693 27.66 -28.38 6.83
N ALA A 694 26.51 -27.89 6.37
CA ALA A 694 26.32 -27.50 4.98
C ALA A 694 26.99 -26.16 4.65
N SER A 695 27.63 -26.06 3.50
CA SER A 695 28.21 -24.81 3.02
C SER A 695 27.12 -23.84 2.53
N PRO A 696 27.31 -22.52 2.68
CA PRO A 696 26.45 -21.52 2.06
C PRO A 696 26.37 -21.70 0.54
N PRO A 697 25.18 -21.52 -0.07
CA PRO A 697 25.01 -21.70 -1.52
C PRO A 697 25.70 -20.60 -2.35
N VAL A 698 26.03 -19.46 -1.72
CA VAL A 698 26.83 -18.38 -2.27
C VAL A 698 27.80 -17.92 -1.19
N ALA A 699 29.07 -17.68 -1.55
CA ALA A 699 30.06 -17.22 -0.60
C ALA A 699 29.76 -15.78 -0.16
N PHE A 700 29.96 -15.48 1.12
CA PHE A 700 29.64 -14.16 1.68
C PHE A 700 30.37 -13.01 0.98
N HIS A 701 31.67 -13.18 0.67
CA HIS A 701 32.46 -12.17 -0.05
C HIS A 701 31.89 -11.86 -1.45
N GLU A 702 31.25 -12.84 -2.11
CA GLU A 702 30.63 -12.65 -3.42
C GLU A 702 29.35 -11.82 -3.31
N LEU A 703 28.57 -12.01 -2.23
CA LEU A 703 27.38 -11.20 -1.94
C LEU A 703 27.75 -9.73 -1.69
N LEU A 704 28.84 -9.49 -0.96
CA LEU A 704 29.38 -8.15 -0.73
C LEU A 704 29.94 -7.53 -2.01
N GLU A 705 30.71 -8.29 -2.79
CA GLU A 705 31.27 -7.87 -4.08
C GLU A 705 30.17 -7.39 -5.03
N VAL A 706 29.11 -8.18 -5.22
CA VAL A 706 27.98 -7.84 -6.09
C VAL A 706 27.23 -6.61 -5.54
N SER A 707 27.05 -6.51 -4.23
CA SER A 707 26.35 -5.37 -3.62
C SER A 707 27.15 -4.08 -3.81
N ARG A 708 28.47 -4.08 -3.53
CA ARG A 708 29.37 -2.94 -3.78
C ARG A 708 29.42 -2.57 -5.26
N ALA A 709 29.54 -3.55 -6.15
CA ALA A 709 29.52 -3.32 -7.59
C ALA A 709 28.22 -2.65 -8.06
N THR A 710 27.08 -3.04 -7.47
CA THR A 710 25.78 -2.42 -7.74
C THR A 710 25.73 -0.98 -7.25
N LEU A 711 26.13 -0.71 -6.00
CA LEU A 711 26.16 0.65 -5.44
C LEU A 711 27.08 1.56 -6.25
N ARG A 712 28.25 1.05 -6.66
CA ARG A 712 29.19 1.77 -7.52
C ARG A 712 28.61 2.05 -8.90
N ALA A 713 27.94 1.09 -9.52
CA ALA A 713 27.28 1.29 -10.82
C ALA A 713 26.19 2.37 -10.74
N ASP A 714 25.37 2.36 -9.69
CA ASP A 714 24.37 3.41 -9.47
C ASP A 714 25.01 4.79 -9.25
N ALA A 715 26.08 4.87 -8.44
CA ALA A 715 26.79 6.12 -8.21
C ALA A 715 27.42 6.69 -9.50
N LEU A 716 28.04 5.85 -10.32
CA LEU A 716 28.63 6.23 -11.61
C LEU A 716 27.55 6.71 -12.61
N ALA A 717 26.46 5.97 -12.73
CA ALA A 717 25.35 6.33 -13.59
C ALA A 717 24.76 7.71 -13.21
N ARG A 718 24.67 8.03 -11.91
CA ARG A 718 24.22 9.34 -11.43
C ARG A 718 25.27 10.44 -11.57
N GLY A 719 26.55 10.11 -11.38
CA GLY A 719 27.66 11.07 -11.53
C GLY A 719 27.81 11.57 -12.97
N ALA A 720 27.61 10.68 -13.96
CA ALA A 720 27.65 11.03 -15.38
C ALA A 720 26.55 12.00 -15.81
N THR A 721 25.42 12.06 -15.10
CA THR A 721 24.35 13.05 -15.37
C THR A 721 24.67 14.47 -14.91
N LEU A 722 25.64 14.67 -14.00
CA LEU A 722 25.97 16.00 -13.44
C LEU A 722 27.16 16.67 -14.13
N GLY A 723 27.84 15.97 -15.05
CA GLY A 723 28.93 16.50 -15.85
C GLY A 723 28.68 16.25 -17.33
N ALA A 724 27.78 17.02 -17.93
CA ALA A 724 27.79 17.20 -19.38
C ALA A 724 28.81 18.31 -19.72
N PRO A 725 29.69 18.12 -20.72
CA PRO A 725 30.54 19.19 -21.23
C PRO A 725 29.74 20.36 -21.82
#